data_AF-A0A2J6IB69-F1
#
_entry.id   AF-A0A2J6IB69-F1
#
_cell.length_a   1.000
_cell.length_b   1.000
_cell.length_c   1.000
_cell.angle_alpha   90.00
_cell.angle_beta   90.00
_cell.angle_gamma   90.00
#
_symmetry.space_group_name_H-M   'P 1'
#
loop_
_entity.id
_entity.type
_entity.pdbx_description
1 polymer ?
#
loop_
_entity_poly.entity_id
_entity_poly.type
_entity_poly.pdbx_seq_one_letter_code
_entity_poly.pdbx_strand_id
1 'polypeptide(L)'
;ISVDAGPDKDLCNVTSVQLEGSTIGGQDLLWTSNPVDPSLAGQETIADPVVSPPGTTEYTLKATDNCTHEETDITFALLEGASASANANNNEICIGDATEITVNDGAVDETYVWTSNTGDPSLTGQETNQTINVSPTTTTIYTVEVTNACSFTAETTIEIIVNPLPNASAGANAAICFGESFDLEASGGDTYYWISSPADPSLSGQEDIYNPIVTPDQQVDYTYTVEVTDLNGCVNTADMILQVDPVPDITLAASSDFLCYGDVVSIEAQGTANDLTWTADPPDNSLLGQENNAIINVSPQETTTYTLVGNVLGFDCPATLTQTITVKPELFSTFDIQDNLVCENEPFMVNYSGNAGGTAIYDWDFGGAFVNSGSGAGPYDLQWDLEGNKIITLTVTEDGCPAEPFSLDLDVVKSPVSDFSSDIISGCNPLTVEFTSNSTNTTDNVTYEWDLGNGSTASSETTSITYNEPGLYDISLIVNNEGLCGNSKTENAYIEVYETPTADFEAIPPESILEDDEATIVFADSSNSVDVLSYDWNFGDGSCGSTQNSPSHVYTEAGEYTVTLDIITDNGCEDNTEKMVIVHPDFVVYAPSAFSPNGDGFNDLFEIKGIGLKKFNLQIFSRWGEIIFESDNIEDQWDGKYNGEYVPTGTYVYKIKYTSMLDKDKVLEGTITVLK
;
A
#
# COMPACT_ATOMS: atom_id res chain seq x y z
N ILE A 1 -114.16 -56.27 -89.65
CA ILE A 1 -114.55 -54.85 -89.46
C ILE A 1 -113.25 -54.06 -89.27
N SER A 2 -113.19 -52.77 -89.54
CA SER A 2 -112.04 -51.92 -89.16
C SER A 2 -112.59 -50.67 -88.48
N VAL A 3 -111.98 -50.32 -87.36
CA VAL A 3 -112.37 -49.20 -86.49
C VAL A 3 -111.11 -48.38 -86.16
N ASP A 4 -111.27 -47.05 -86.09
CA ASP A 4 -110.23 -46.08 -85.74
C ASP A 4 -110.87 -45.03 -84.81
N ALA A 5 -110.28 -44.82 -83.63
CA ALA A 5 -110.76 -43.89 -82.59
C ALA A 5 -110.15 -42.47 -82.70
N GLY A 6 -109.16 -42.27 -83.57
CA GLY A 6 -108.46 -41.00 -83.77
C GLY A 6 -107.28 -40.76 -82.80
N PRO A 7 -106.50 -39.69 -83.00
CA PRO A 7 -105.31 -39.39 -82.20
C PRO A 7 -105.66 -38.84 -80.81
N ASP A 8 -104.75 -39.03 -79.87
CA ASP A 8 -104.83 -38.43 -78.53
C ASP A 8 -105.00 -36.91 -78.59
N LYS A 9 -105.71 -36.36 -77.61
CA LYS A 9 -106.06 -34.94 -77.50
C LYS A 9 -105.52 -34.34 -76.21
N ASP A 10 -105.00 -33.12 -76.27
CA ASP A 10 -104.57 -32.39 -75.07
C ASP A 10 -105.63 -31.39 -74.62
N LEU A 11 -105.90 -31.36 -73.31
CA LEU A 11 -106.82 -30.43 -72.65
C LEU A 11 -106.05 -29.29 -71.97
N CYS A 12 -105.22 -28.55 -72.70
CA CYS A 12 -104.74 -27.24 -72.23
C CYS A 12 -105.58 -26.14 -72.92
N ASN A 13 -106.25 -25.30 -72.12
CA ASN A 13 -107.07 -24.16 -72.55
C ASN A 13 -108.36 -24.44 -73.35
N VAL A 14 -108.87 -25.67 -73.36
CA VAL A 14 -110.20 -26.01 -73.91
C VAL A 14 -111.00 -26.87 -72.93
N THR A 15 -112.31 -26.66 -72.84
CA THR A 15 -113.16 -27.37 -71.87
C THR A 15 -113.74 -28.68 -72.41
N SER A 16 -113.70 -28.92 -73.72
CA SER A 16 -114.17 -30.16 -74.35
C SER A 16 -113.38 -30.45 -75.62
N VAL A 17 -113.16 -31.72 -75.92
CA VAL A 17 -112.51 -32.21 -77.14
C VAL A 17 -113.49 -33.06 -77.95
N GLN A 18 -113.37 -33.05 -79.27
CA GLN A 18 -114.15 -33.92 -80.15
C GLN A 18 -113.34 -35.17 -80.45
N LEU A 19 -113.92 -36.35 -80.21
CA LEU A 19 -113.36 -37.63 -80.65
C LEU A 19 -113.71 -37.83 -82.14
N GLU A 20 -112.89 -38.58 -82.86
CA GLU A 20 -112.97 -38.70 -84.32
C GLU A 20 -113.07 -40.18 -84.72
N GLY A 21 -114.26 -40.77 -84.57
CA GLY A 21 -114.47 -42.21 -84.74
C GLY A 21 -114.89 -42.62 -86.15
N SER A 22 -114.15 -43.53 -86.79
CA SER A 22 -114.44 -44.02 -88.13
C SER A 22 -114.58 -45.54 -88.20
N THR A 23 -115.54 -46.05 -88.99
CA THR A 23 -115.74 -47.50 -89.19
C THR A 23 -115.96 -47.85 -90.66
N ILE A 24 -115.33 -48.94 -91.14
CA ILE A 24 -115.57 -49.50 -92.47
C ILE A 24 -116.10 -50.94 -92.32
N GLY A 25 -117.33 -51.16 -92.77
CA GLY A 25 -117.99 -52.47 -92.76
C GLY A 25 -118.69 -52.87 -91.44
N GLY A 26 -118.69 -52.00 -90.43
CA GLY A 26 -119.56 -52.12 -89.24
C GLY A 26 -120.88 -51.38 -89.45
N GLN A 27 -121.99 -51.86 -88.87
CA GLN A 27 -123.30 -51.20 -88.96
C GLN A 27 -123.74 -50.52 -87.66
N ASP A 28 -123.22 -50.98 -86.51
CA ASP A 28 -123.44 -50.36 -85.20
C ASP A 28 -122.09 -50.00 -84.56
N LEU A 29 -122.03 -48.85 -83.86
CA LEU A 29 -120.84 -48.37 -83.14
C LEU A 29 -121.19 -47.92 -81.71
N LEU A 30 -120.25 -48.10 -80.78
CA LEU A 30 -120.40 -47.79 -79.35
C LEU A 30 -119.09 -47.31 -78.72
N TRP A 31 -119.11 -46.14 -78.08
CA TRP A 31 -118.02 -45.56 -77.31
C TRP A 31 -118.15 -45.84 -75.81
N THR A 32 -117.02 -46.06 -75.14
CA THR A 32 -116.90 -46.15 -73.67
C THR A 32 -115.70 -45.35 -73.17
N SER A 33 -115.69 -44.87 -71.92
CA SER A 33 -114.59 -44.10 -71.34
C SER A 33 -114.11 -44.61 -69.98
N ASN A 34 -112.81 -44.41 -69.68
CA ASN A 34 -112.18 -44.76 -68.41
C ASN A 34 -111.12 -43.71 -67.97
N PRO A 35 -111.26 -43.07 -66.80
CA PRO A 35 -112.41 -43.11 -65.90
C PRO A 35 -113.70 -42.65 -66.60
N VAL A 36 -114.85 -43.05 -66.05
CA VAL A 36 -116.17 -42.73 -66.65
C VAL A 36 -116.30 -41.23 -66.85
N ASP A 37 -116.42 -40.81 -68.11
CA ASP A 37 -116.71 -39.44 -68.49
C ASP A 37 -118.24 -39.24 -68.59
N PRO A 38 -118.85 -38.45 -67.69
CA PRO A 38 -120.29 -38.18 -67.73
C PRO A 38 -120.76 -37.50 -69.01
N SER A 39 -119.89 -36.80 -69.74
CA SER A 39 -120.25 -36.07 -70.96
C SER A 39 -120.38 -36.97 -72.20
N LEU A 40 -119.87 -38.20 -72.15
CA LEU A 40 -120.07 -39.21 -73.20
C LEU A 40 -121.50 -39.81 -73.16
N ALA A 41 -122.23 -39.66 -72.04
CA ALA A 41 -123.55 -40.24 -71.85
C ALA A 41 -124.57 -39.68 -72.87
N GLY A 42 -125.25 -40.57 -73.60
CA GLY A 42 -126.20 -40.23 -74.66
C GLY A 42 -125.57 -39.92 -76.03
N GLN A 43 -124.23 -39.95 -76.13
CA GLN A 43 -123.49 -39.77 -77.38
C GLN A 43 -122.73 -41.03 -77.81
N GLU A 44 -122.93 -42.16 -77.10
CA GLU A 44 -122.09 -43.35 -77.23
C GLU A 44 -122.16 -43.99 -78.62
N THR A 45 -123.25 -43.79 -79.37
CA THR A 45 -123.45 -44.37 -80.71
C THR A 45 -123.26 -43.36 -81.85
N ILE A 46 -122.74 -42.16 -81.54
CA ILE A 46 -122.39 -41.14 -82.53
C ILE A 46 -120.94 -41.36 -82.97
N ALA A 47 -120.64 -41.20 -84.26
CA ALA A 47 -119.29 -41.40 -84.79
C ALA A 47 -118.25 -40.49 -84.10
N ASP A 48 -118.56 -39.18 -83.99
CA ASP A 48 -117.66 -38.16 -83.46
C ASP A 48 -118.26 -37.44 -82.23
N PRO A 49 -118.31 -38.08 -81.04
CA PRO A 49 -118.86 -37.47 -79.83
C PRO A 49 -117.96 -36.34 -79.32
N VAL A 50 -118.57 -35.30 -78.71
CA VAL A 50 -117.83 -34.24 -78.01
C VAL A 50 -117.85 -34.53 -76.52
N VAL A 51 -116.66 -34.64 -75.95
CA VAL A 51 -116.40 -35.10 -74.58
C VAL A 51 -115.60 -34.07 -73.78
N SER A 52 -115.79 -34.06 -72.47
CA SER A 52 -115.29 -33.04 -71.54
C SER A 52 -114.86 -33.77 -70.26
N PRO A 53 -113.74 -34.51 -70.31
CA PRO A 53 -113.34 -35.37 -69.21
C PRO A 53 -112.83 -34.56 -68.01
N PRO A 54 -113.06 -35.05 -66.78
CA PRO A 54 -112.63 -34.38 -65.55
C PRO A 54 -111.12 -34.49 -65.26
N GLY A 55 -110.35 -35.16 -66.13
CA GLY A 55 -108.91 -35.37 -66.02
C GLY A 55 -108.42 -36.20 -67.20
N THR A 56 -107.23 -36.78 -67.10
CA THR A 56 -106.72 -37.65 -68.16
C THR A 56 -107.62 -38.89 -68.33
N THR A 57 -108.23 -39.08 -69.50
CA THR A 57 -109.26 -40.11 -69.76
C THR A 57 -109.02 -40.86 -71.07
N GLU A 58 -109.14 -42.19 -71.03
CA GLU A 58 -109.11 -43.09 -72.18
C GLU A 58 -110.52 -43.29 -72.75
N TYR A 59 -110.67 -43.27 -74.07
CA TYR A 59 -111.93 -43.56 -74.78
C TYR A 59 -111.73 -44.73 -75.74
N THR A 60 -112.67 -45.68 -75.74
CA THR A 60 -112.66 -46.89 -76.58
C THR A 60 -113.86 -46.90 -77.52
N LEU A 61 -113.63 -47.03 -78.83
CA LEU A 61 -114.65 -47.20 -79.87
C LEU A 61 -114.79 -48.68 -80.25
N LYS A 62 -116.02 -49.20 -80.28
CA LYS A 62 -116.35 -50.58 -80.70
C LYS A 62 -117.33 -50.59 -81.88
N ALA A 63 -117.12 -51.42 -82.90
CA ALA A 63 -118.05 -51.58 -84.03
C ALA A 63 -118.42 -53.05 -84.35
N THR A 64 -119.67 -53.32 -84.75
CA THR A 64 -120.23 -54.68 -84.95
C THR A 64 -121.02 -54.86 -86.26
N ASP A 65 -121.01 -56.09 -86.85
CA ASP A 65 -121.78 -56.45 -88.06
C ASP A 65 -122.94 -57.45 -87.79
N ASN A 66 -123.87 -57.55 -88.76
CA ASN A 66 -125.06 -58.41 -88.70
C ASN A 66 -124.77 -59.94 -88.77
N CYS A 67 -123.51 -60.36 -88.71
CA CYS A 67 -123.07 -61.77 -88.78
C CYS A 67 -122.03 -62.12 -87.69
N THR A 68 -122.08 -61.45 -86.53
CA THR A 68 -121.33 -61.74 -85.27
C THR A 68 -119.85 -61.34 -85.22
N HIS A 69 -119.35 -60.44 -86.08
CA HIS A 69 -118.00 -59.88 -85.94
C HIS A 69 -117.99 -58.56 -85.16
N GLU A 70 -116.95 -58.33 -84.33
CA GLU A 70 -116.71 -57.08 -83.56
C GLU A 70 -115.22 -56.68 -83.61
N GLU A 71 -114.91 -55.37 -83.64
CA GLU A 71 -113.55 -54.79 -83.54
C GLU A 71 -113.54 -53.50 -82.69
N THR A 72 -112.39 -53.13 -82.10
CA THR A 72 -112.22 -51.97 -81.19
C THR A 72 -110.93 -51.18 -81.39
N ASP A 73 -110.93 -49.88 -81.07
CA ASP A 73 -109.75 -48.98 -81.02
C ASP A 73 -109.84 -47.93 -79.89
N ILE A 74 -108.73 -47.29 -79.48
CA ILE A 74 -108.65 -46.36 -78.33
C ILE A 74 -107.96 -45.02 -78.63
N THR A 75 -108.30 -43.98 -77.86
CA THR A 75 -107.67 -42.65 -77.86
C THR A 75 -107.69 -42.02 -76.46
N PHE A 76 -106.76 -41.12 -76.13
CA PHE A 76 -106.67 -40.43 -74.83
C PHE A 76 -106.99 -38.94 -74.90
N ALA A 77 -107.47 -38.38 -73.78
CA ALA A 77 -107.47 -36.95 -73.51
C ALA A 77 -106.56 -36.66 -72.30
N LEU A 78 -105.49 -35.83 -72.40
CA LEU A 78 -104.44 -35.62 -71.38
C LEU A 78 -104.51 -34.22 -70.69
N LEU A 79 -104.11 -34.10 -69.40
CA LEU A 79 -104.00 -32.84 -68.61
C LEU A 79 -102.61 -32.70 -67.91
N GLU A 80 -101.87 -31.57 -68.11
CA GLU A 80 -100.51 -31.29 -67.53
C GLU A 80 -100.51 -30.39 -66.24
N GLY A 81 -99.46 -30.48 -65.39
CA GLY A 81 -99.27 -29.67 -64.14
C GLY A 81 -97.84 -29.07 -63.98
N ALA A 82 -97.60 -28.19 -62.98
CA ALA A 82 -96.33 -27.43 -62.79
C ALA A 82 -95.32 -28.07 -61.80
N SER A 83 -94.01 -27.74 -61.93
CA SER A 83 -92.91 -28.17 -61.03
C SER A 83 -91.91 -27.03 -60.74
N ALA A 84 -91.31 -26.99 -59.55
CA ALA A 84 -90.32 -25.97 -59.17
C ALA A 84 -89.08 -26.58 -58.49
N SER A 85 -87.87 -26.16 -58.91
CA SER A 85 -86.60 -26.47 -58.24
C SER A 85 -85.58 -25.36 -58.46
N ALA A 86 -84.72 -25.07 -57.48
CA ALA A 86 -83.70 -24.02 -57.57
C ALA A 86 -82.37 -24.47 -56.96
N ASN A 87 -81.25 -23.97 -57.50
CA ASN A 87 -79.90 -24.19 -57.00
C ASN A 87 -79.16 -22.86 -56.90
N ALA A 88 -78.26 -22.71 -55.92
CA ALA A 88 -77.31 -21.61 -55.91
C ALA A 88 -75.90 -22.11 -56.29
N ASN A 89 -75.08 -21.22 -56.83
CA ASN A 89 -73.69 -21.52 -57.11
C ASN A 89 -72.86 -21.64 -55.82
N ASN A 90 -73.26 -20.95 -54.75
CA ASN A 90 -72.74 -21.10 -53.41
C ASN A 90 -73.83 -20.87 -52.35
N ASN A 91 -74.09 -21.87 -51.51
CA ASN A 91 -75.13 -21.78 -50.48
C ASN A 91 -74.58 -21.22 -49.14
N GLU A 92 -73.27 -20.96 -49.03
CA GLU A 92 -72.62 -20.46 -47.83
C GLU A 92 -71.61 -19.36 -48.18
N ILE A 93 -71.90 -18.13 -47.78
CA ILE A 93 -71.14 -16.92 -48.15
C ILE A 93 -70.75 -16.11 -46.91
N CYS A 94 -69.79 -15.19 -47.04
CA CYS A 94 -69.46 -14.26 -45.97
C CYS A 94 -70.25 -12.96 -46.08
N ILE A 95 -70.39 -12.21 -44.98
CA ILE A 95 -71.01 -10.87 -45.03
C ILE A 95 -70.29 -10.02 -46.09
N GLY A 96 -71.04 -9.57 -47.10
CA GLY A 96 -70.53 -8.72 -48.18
C GLY A 96 -70.35 -9.44 -49.52
N ASP A 97 -70.36 -10.77 -49.53
CA ASP A 97 -70.32 -11.57 -50.74
C ASP A 97 -71.69 -11.65 -51.43
N ALA A 98 -71.69 -12.06 -52.70
CA ALA A 98 -72.88 -12.33 -53.48
C ALA A 98 -72.90 -13.79 -53.97
N THR A 99 -74.10 -14.35 -54.09
CA THR A 99 -74.36 -15.68 -54.64
C THR A 99 -75.44 -15.61 -55.71
N GLU A 100 -75.32 -16.47 -56.71
CA GLU A 100 -76.27 -16.58 -57.81
C GLU A 100 -77.20 -17.76 -57.56
N ILE A 101 -78.52 -17.51 -57.59
CA ILE A 101 -79.57 -18.52 -57.42
C ILE A 101 -80.34 -18.64 -58.74
N THR A 102 -80.49 -19.85 -59.25
CA THR A 102 -81.17 -20.14 -60.53
C THR A 102 -82.24 -21.22 -60.37
N VAL A 103 -83.40 -21.05 -61.00
CA VAL A 103 -84.44 -22.10 -61.15
C VAL A 103 -83.98 -23.14 -62.19
N ASN A 104 -83.93 -24.42 -61.82
CA ASN A 104 -83.49 -25.49 -62.73
C ASN A 104 -84.60 -25.87 -63.72
N ASP A 105 -84.19 -26.12 -64.98
CA ASP A 105 -85.04 -26.49 -66.13
C ASP A 105 -86.14 -25.48 -66.49
N GLY A 106 -85.76 -24.22 -66.78
CA GLY A 106 -86.69 -23.20 -67.25
C GLY A 106 -87.28 -23.54 -68.63
N ALA A 107 -88.58 -23.81 -68.68
CA ALA A 107 -89.30 -24.01 -69.94
C ALA A 107 -89.71 -22.68 -70.58
N VAL A 108 -89.96 -22.70 -71.89
CA VAL A 108 -90.49 -21.52 -72.61
C VAL A 108 -91.91 -21.26 -72.08
N ASP A 109 -92.19 -20.03 -71.65
CA ASP A 109 -93.47 -19.56 -71.11
C ASP A 109 -93.75 -19.85 -69.61
N GLU A 110 -92.70 -20.02 -68.79
CA GLU A 110 -92.80 -19.97 -67.33
C GLU A 110 -92.58 -18.55 -66.77
N THR A 111 -93.24 -18.22 -65.66
CA THR A 111 -92.99 -16.97 -64.91
C THR A 111 -92.57 -17.26 -63.47
N TYR A 112 -91.61 -16.47 -62.97
CA TYR A 112 -91.02 -16.62 -61.64
C TYR A 112 -91.41 -15.46 -60.72
N VAL A 113 -91.60 -15.75 -59.43
CA VAL A 113 -91.72 -14.72 -58.38
C VAL A 113 -90.86 -15.12 -57.19
N TRP A 114 -89.77 -14.40 -56.96
CA TRP A 114 -88.87 -14.57 -55.83
C TRP A 114 -89.28 -13.70 -54.64
N THR A 115 -89.19 -14.28 -53.44
CA THR A 115 -89.32 -13.56 -52.17
C THR A 115 -88.21 -13.99 -51.21
N SER A 116 -87.87 -13.13 -50.25
CA SER A 116 -86.92 -13.44 -49.17
C SER A 116 -87.57 -13.22 -47.80
N ASN A 117 -87.20 -14.06 -46.83
CA ASN A 117 -87.75 -13.98 -45.47
C ASN A 117 -87.21 -12.81 -44.63
N THR A 118 -86.07 -12.25 -45.01
CA THR A 118 -85.37 -11.14 -44.31
C THR A 118 -85.50 -9.79 -45.04
N GLY A 119 -86.01 -9.77 -46.27
CA GLY A 119 -86.12 -8.55 -47.08
C GLY A 119 -84.78 -8.08 -47.63
N ASP A 120 -83.97 -8.99 -48.19
CA ASP A 120 -82.69 -8.66 -48.83
C ASP A 120 -82.86 -7.57 -49.91
N PRO A 121 -82.26 -6.37 -49.73
CA PRO A 121 -82.34 -5.29 -50.70
C PRO A 121 -81.82 -5.66 -52.09
N SER A 122 -80.83 -6.56 -52.18
CA SER A 122 -80.21 -6.99 -53.44
C SER A 122 -81.16 -7.78 -54.35
N LEU A 123 -82.23 -8.35 -53.80
CA LEU A 123 -83.28 -9.02 -54.56
C LEU A 123 -84.14 -8.03 -55.39
N THR A 124 -84.17 -6.76 -54.99
CA THR A 124 -85.05 -5.75 -55.59
C THR A 124 -84.79 -5.57 -57.08
N GLY A 125 -85.82 -5.73 -57.92
CA GLY A 125 -85.73 -5.61 -59.37
C GLY A 125 -85.27 -6.89 -60.09
N GLN A 126 -85.03 -7.98 -59.36
CA GLN A 126 -84.67 -9.30 -59.91
C GLN A 126 -85.74 -10.36 -59.65
N GLU A 127 -86.87 -10.00 -59.03
CA GLU A 127 -87.87 -10.93 -58.48
C GLU A 127 -88.55 -11.82 -59.52
N THR A 128 -88.46 -11.44 -60.79
CA THR A 128 -89.08 -12.18 -61.91
C THR A 128 -88.07 -12.87 -62.83
N ASN A 129 -86.78 -12.80 -62.50
CA ASN A 129 -85.74 -13.42 -63.29
C ASN A 129 -85.65 -14.92 -62.96
N GLN A 130 -85.27 -15.72 -63.96
CA GLN A 130 -84.93 -17.14 -63.75
C GLN A 130 -83.70 -17.29 -62.83
N THR A 131 -82.76 -16.34 -62.94
CA THR A 131 -81.52 -16.27 -62.17
C THR A 131 -81.45 -14.93 -61.45
N ILE A 132 -81.20 -14.96 -60.14
CA ILE A 132 -81.02 -13.79 -59.28
C ILE A 132 -79.61 -13.79 -58.69
N ASN A 133 -78.98 -12.63 -58.57
CA ASN A 133 -77.70 -12.47 -57.88
C ASN A 133 -77.90 -11.64 -56.62
N VAL A 134 -77.72 -12.25 -55.45
CA VAL A 134 -78.13 -11.70 -54.16
C VAL A 134 -76.98 -11.70 -53.15
N SER A 135 -76.93 -10.70 -52.28
CA SER A 135 -75.87 -10.46 -51.30
C SER A 135 -76.47 -10.19 -49.90
N PRO A 136 -77.09 -11.20 -49.27
CA PRO A 136 -77.75 -11.02 -47.98
C PRO A 136 -76.73 -10.73 -46.86
N THR A 137 -77.10 -9.90 -45.88
CA THR A 137 -76.24 -9.57 -44.72
C THR A 137 -76.44 -10.51 -43.53
N THR A 138 -77.45 -11.37 -43.59
CA THR A 138 -77.76 -12.41 -42.59
C THR A 138 -78.32 -13.64 -43.31
N THR A 139 -78.20 -14.84 -42.74
CA THR A 139 -78.77 -16.07 -43.31
C THR A 139 -80.22 -15.86 -43.76
N THR A 140 -80.46 -16.07 -45.05
CA THR A 140 -81.70 -15.70 -45.73
C THR A 140 -82.23 -16.87 -46.53
N ILE A 141 -83.54 -17.12 -46.42
CA ILE A 141 -84.26 -18.13 -47.20
C ILE A 141 -84.97 -17.41 -48.34
N TYR A 142 -84.67 -17.85 -49.57
CA TYR A 142 -85.33 -17.43 -50.79
C TYR A 142 -86.40 -18.45 -51.19
N THR A 143 -87.58 -17.95 -51.52
CA THR A 143 -88.70 -18.76 -52.04
C THR A 143 -88.99 -18.31 -53.46
N VAL A 144 -89.09 -19.26 -54.40
CA VAL A 144 -89.56 -18.98 -55.77
C VAL A 144 -90.87 -19.71 -56.04
N GLU A 145 -91.85 -18.95 -56.52
CA GLU A 145 -93.07 -19.49 -57.13
C GLU A 145 -92.90 -19.54 -58.65
N VAL A 146 -93.08 -20.72 -59.24
CA VAL A 146 -93.02 -20.96 -60.69
C VAL A 146 -94.44 -21.19 -61.20
N THR A 147 -94.87 -20.42 -62.20
CA THR A 147 -96.15 -20.62 -62.90
C THR A 147 -95.91 -21.13 -64.31
N ASN A 148 -96.51 -22.26 -64.68
CA ASN A 148 -96.39 -22.83 -66.03
C ASN A 148 -97.39 -22.20 -67.03
N ALA A 149 -97.25 -22.52 -68.32
CA ALA A 149 -98.09 -21.99 -69.39
C ALA A 149 -99.61 -22.28 -69.24
N CYS A 150 -99.99 -23.33 -68.52
CA CYS A 150 -101.39 -23.67 -68.24
C CYS A 150 -101.87 -23.10 -66.87
N SER A 151 -101.17 -22.11 -66.29
CA SER A 151 -101.52 -21.37 -65.06
C SER A 151 -101.50 -22.19 -63.76
N PHE A 152 -100.79 -23.32 -63.73
CA PHE A 152 -100.53 -24.04 -62.48
C PHE A 152 -99.27 -23.50 -61.80
N THR A 153 -99.26 -23.46 -60.47
CA THR A 153 -98.13 -22.97 -59.68
C THR A 153 -97.47 -24.08 -58.85
N ALA A 154 -96.16 -23.96 -58.65
CA ALA A 154 -95.37 -24.77 -57.73
C ALA A 154 -94.32 -23.88 -57.04
N GLU A 155 -94.01 -24.15 -55.77
CA GLU A 155 -93.03 -23.38 -54.99
C GLU A 155 -91.85 -24.25 -54.54
N THR A 156 -90.68 -23.63 -54.40
CA THR A 156 -89.50 -24.24 -53.77
C THR A 156 -88.70 -23.18 -53.00
N THR A 157 -87.88 -23.63 -52.06
CA THR A 157 -87.05 -22.76 -51.22
C THR A 157 -85.58 -23.13 -51.26
N ILE A 158 -84.71 -22.14 -51.08
CA ILE A 158 -83.28 -22.31 -50.92
C ILE A 158 -82.76 -21.40 -49.81
N GLU A 159 -81.90 -21.95 -48.95
CA GLU A 159 -81.29 -21.23 -47.83
C GLU A 159 -79.86 -20.83 -48.20
N ILE A 160 -79.54 -19.54 -48.02
CA ILE A 160 -78.20 -18.98 -48.14
C ILE A 160 -77.70 -18.63 -46.74
N ILE A 161 -76.67 -19.34 -46.27
CA ILE A 161 -76.02 -19.12 -44.98
C ILE A 161 -75.03 -17.96 -45.12
N VAL A 162 -75.12 -16.96 -44.23
CA VAL A 162 -74.21 -15.81 -44.21
C VAL A 162 -73.36 -15.84 -42.95
N ASN A 163 -72.06 -16.13 -43.11
CA ASN A 163 -71.11 -16.21 -42.03
C ASN A 163 -70.54 -14.82 -41.67
N PRO A 164 -70.41 -14.48 -40.37
CA PRO A 164 -69.82 -13.22 -39.96
C PRO A 164 -68.32 -13.15 -40.31
N LEU A 165 -67.79 -11.95 -40.53
CA LEU A 165 -66.35 -11.76 -40.71
C LEU A 165 -65.58 -11.99 -39.39
N PRO A 166 -64.34 -12.49 -39.44
CA PRO A 166 -63.50 -12.61 -38.24
C PRO A 166 -63.23 -11.25 -37.60
N ASN A 167 -63.04 -11.25 -36.27
CA ASN A 167 -62.64 -10.05 -35.53
C ASN A 167 -61.11 -9.92 -35.54
N ALA A 168 -60.55 -9.62 -36.72
CA ALA A 168 -59.12 -9.48 -36.92
C ALA A 168 -58.50 -8.43 -35.98
N SER A 169 -57.34 -8.75 -35.40
CA SER A 169 -56.54 -7.82 -34.60
C SER A 169 -55.05 -8.08 -34.85
N ALA A 170 -54.30 -7.02 -35.16
CA ALA A 170 -52.85 -7.06 -35.36
C ALA A 170 -52.05 -6.75 -34.08
N GLY A 171 -52.72 -6.54 -32.94
CA GLY A 171 -52.10 -6.14 -31.68
C GLY A 171 -52.15 -4.62 -31.46
N ALA A 172 -51.50 -4.15 -30.40
CA ALA A 172 -51.41 -2.72 -30.10
C ALA A 172 -50.20 -2.08 -30.80
N ASN A 173 -50.27 -0.77 -31.05
CA ASN A 173 -49.11 -0.01 -31.52
C ASN A 173 -47.98 -0.07 -30.49
N ALA A 174 -46.75 -0.17 -30.98
CA ALA A 174 -45.55 -0.31 -30.16
C ALA A 174 -44.40 0.53 -30.74
N ALA A 175 -43.34 0.70 -29.94
CA ALA A 175 -42.08 1.29 -30.37
C ALA A 175 -40.92 0.38 -29.96
N ILE A 176 -39.91 0.27 -30.83
CA ILE A 176 -38.67 -0.47 -30.60
C ILE A 176 -37.46 0.37 -31.04
N CYS A 177 -36.27 0.03 -30.57
CA CYS A 177 -35.06 0.66 -31.06
C CYS A 177 -34.62 0.05 -32.39
N PHE A 178 -34.04 0.88 -33.27
CA PHE A 178 -33.50 0.42 -34.55
C PHE A 178 -32.53 -0.76 -34.37
N GLY A 179 -32.82 -1.89 -35.04
CA GLY A 179 -32.05 -3.13 -34.96
C GLY A 179 -32.59 -4.17 -33.95
N GLU A 180 -33.58 -3.82 -33.13
CA GLU A 180 -34.28 -4.78 -32.28
C GLU A 180 -35.33 -5.60 -33.06
N SER A 181 -35.69 -6.76 -32.50
CA SER A 181 -36.80 -7.58 -33.00
C SER A 181 -38.08 -7.29 -32.22
N PHE A 182 -39.23 -7.42 -32.88
CA PHE A 182 -40.55 -7.31 -32.28
C PHE A 182 -41.41 -8.53 -32.61
N ASP A 183 -42.12 -9.03 -31.62
CA ASP A 183 -43.07 -10.14 -31.77
C ASP A 183 -44.45 -9.58 -32.14
N LEU A 184 -44.92 -9.81 -33.37
CA LEU A 184 -46.26 -9.39 -33.78
C LEU A 184 -47.31 -10.29 -33.12
N GLU A 185 -48.45 -9.71 -32.72
CA GLU A 185 -49.52 -10.43 -32.01
C GLU A 185 -50.83 -10.42 -32.80
N ALA A 186 -51.13 -11.51 -33.51
CA ALA A 186 -52.42 -11.65 -34.19
C ALA A 186 -53.49 -12.25 -33.27
N SER A 187 -54.77 -11.93 -33.53
CA SER A 187 -55.90 -12.72 -33.03
C SER A 187 -57.13 -12.56 -33.93
N GLY A 188 -58.15 -13.40 -33.74
CA GLY A 188 -59.46 -13.21 -34.36
C GLY A 188 -59.91 -14.26 -35.39
N GLY A 189 -59.12 -15.30 -35.68
CA GLY A 189 -59.45 -16.33 -36.66
C GLY A 189 -58.60 -17.60 -36.51
N ASP A 190 -58.47 -18.36 -37.60
CA ASP A 190 -57.81 -19.68 -37.67
C ASP A 190 -56.47 -19.61 -38.42
N THR A 191 -56.44 -18.93 -39.57
CA THR A 191 -55.21 -18.69 -40.34
C THR A 191 -54.93 -17.21 -40.52
N TYR A 192 -53.67 -16.88 -40.77
CA TYR A 192 -53.13 -15.53 -40.72
C TYR A 192 -52.19 -15.32 -41.91
N TYR A 193 -52.22 -14.14 -42.51
CA TYR A 193 -51.28 -13.73 -43.54
C TYR A 193 -50.86 -12.28 -43.32
N TRP A 194 -49.57 -12.04 -43.14
CA TRP A 194 -49.01 -10.73 -42.80
C TRP A 194 -48.37 -10.03 -43.99
N ILE A 195 -48.58 -8.71 -44.08
CA ILE A 195 -47.86 -7.81 -44.99
C ILE A 195 -47.40 -6.57 -44.24
N SER A 196 -46.39 -5.87 -44.78
CA SER A 196 -45.83 -4.66 -44.17
C SER A 196 -45.66 -3.53 -45.18
N SER A 197 -45.80 -2.30 -44.69
CA SER A 197 -45.53 -1.06 -45.41
C SER A 197 -44.71 -0.09 -44.55
N PRO A 198 -43.46 0.26 -44.93
CA PRO A 198 -42.72 -0.26 -46.08
C PRO A 198 -42.45 -1.77 -45.95
N ALA A 199 -42.04 -2.39 -47.06
CA ALA A 199 -41.76 -3.83 -47.07
C ALA A 199 -40.61 -4.15 -46.10
N ASP A 200 -40.90 -4.97 -45.10
CA ASP A 200 -39.93 -5.51 -44.15
C ASP A 200 -39.34 -6.83 -44.69
N PRO A 201 -38.04 -6.87 -45.00
CA PRO A 201 -37.39 -8.10 -45.47
C PRO A 201 -37.42 -9.25 -44.46
N SER A 202 -37.48 -8.97 -43.16
CA SER A 202 -37.44 -10.00 -42.10
C SER A 202 -38.76 -10.77 -41.98
N LEU A 203 -39.87 -10.18 -42.44
CA LEU A 203 -41.17 -10.83 -42.54
C LEU A 203 -41.20 -11.90 -43.65
N SER A 204 -40.27 -11.86 -44.60
CA SER A 204 -40.27 -12.78 -45.74
C SER A 204 -40.05 -14.24 -45.29
N GLY A 205 -40.98 -15.12 -45.66
CA GLY A 205 -41.02 -16.52 -45.22
C GLY A 205 -41.70 -16.74 -43.86
N GLN A 206 -42.23 -15.69 -43.24
CA GLN A 206 -42.97 -15.72 -41.98
C GLN A 206 -44.42 -15.23 -42.14
N GLU A 207 -44.87 -14.93 -43.36
CA GLU A 207 -46.15 -14.28 -43.63
C GLU A 207 -47.35 -15.08 -43.09
N ASP A 208 -47.28 -16.42 -43.14
CA ASP A 208 -48.35 -17.33 -42.69
C ASP A 208 -48.30 -17.69 -41.19
N ILE A 209 -47.34 -17.14 -40.44
CA ILE A 209 -47.16 -17.47 -39.01
C ILE A 209 -48.16 -16.68 -38.16
N TYR A 210 -48.70 -17.32 -37.12
CA TYR A 210 -49.62 -16.71 -36.17
C TYR A 210 -49.06 -15.41 -35.55
N ASN A 211 -47.86 -15.51 -34.96
CA ASN A 211 -47.11 -14.39 -34.38
C ASN A 211 -45.67 -14.39 -34.94
N PRO A 212 -45.42 -13.77 -36.11
CA PRO A 212 -44.10 -13.69 -36.70
C PRO A 212 -43.20 -12.72 -35.91
N ILE A 213 -41.89 -12.91 -36.01
CA ILE A 213 -40.89 -12.03 -35.40
C ILE A 213 -40.26 -11.18 -36.50
N VAL A 214 -40.34 -9.87 -36.34
CA VAL A 214 -39.86 -8.89 -37.32
C VAL A 214 -38.68 -8.10 -36.76
N THR A 215 -37.71 -7.78 -37.62
CA THR A 215 -36.56 -6.91 -37.35
C THR A 215 -36.46 -5.89 -38.47
N PRO A 216 -37.13 -4.74 -38.32
CA PRO A 216 -37.12 -3.68 -39.31
C PRO A 216 -35.70 -3.25 -39.71
N ASP A 217 -35.48 -3.08 -41.02
CA ASP A 217 -34.19 -2.72 -41.60
C ASP A 217 -34.03 -1.20 -41.85
N GLN A 218 -35.11 -0.43 -41.71
CA GLN A 218 -35.14 1.01 -41.88
C GLN A 218 -35.67 1.71 -40.64
N GLN A 219 -35.19 2.93 -40.41
CA GLN A 219 -35.56 3.75 -39.26
C GLN A 219 -36.76 4.65 -39.60
N VAL A 220 -37.91 4.02 -39.82
CA VAL A 220 -39.20 4.65 -40.13
C VAL A 220 -40.32 3.86 -39.45
N ASP A 221 -41.52 4.42 -39.38
CA ASP A 221 -42.69 3.69 -38.89
C ASP A 221 -43.11 2.61 -39.90
N TYR A 222 -43.33 1.39 -39.43
CA TYR A 222 -43.88 0.29 -40.20
C TYR A 222 -45.36 0.11 -39.86
N THR A 223 -46.19 -0.03 -40.88
CA THR A 223 -47.57 -0.51 -40.73
C THR A 223 -47.60 -1.99 -41.08
N TYR A 224 -47.94 -2.84 -40.12
CA TYR A 224 -48.18 -4.27 -40.34
C TYR A 224 -49.66 -4.53 -40.43
N THR A 225 -50.08 -5.17 -41.52
CA THR A 225 -51.46 -5.57 -41.77
C THR A 225 -51.54 -7.08 -41.73
N VAL A 226 -52.42 -7.61 -40.88
CA VAL A 226 -52.74 -9.04 -40.85
C VAL A 226 -54.08 -9.28 -41.52
N GLU A 227 -54.09 -10.20 -42.48
CA GLU A 227 -55.29 -10.83 -43.01
C GLU A 227 -55.60 -12.08 -42.18
N VAL A 228 -56.80 -12.14 -41.63
CA VAL A 228 -57.25 -13.22 -40.75
C VAL A 228 -58.39 -13.94 -41.43
N THR A 229 -58.27 -15.27 -41.56
CA THR A 229 -59.33 -16.14 -42.09
C THR A 229 -59.90 -17.00 -40.97
N ASP A 230 -61.22 -17.07 -40.85
CA ASP A 230 -61.89 -17.93 -39.88
C ASP A 230 -62.10 -19.37 -40.40
N LEU A 231 -62.64 -20.25 -39.54
CA LEU A 231 -62.94 -21.65 -39.89
C LEU A 231 -63.96 -21.80 -41.02
N ASN A 232 -64.75 -20.76 -41.33
CA ASN A 232 -65.73 -20.76 -42.40
C ASN A 232 -65.18 -20.16 -43.70
N GLY A 233 -63.89 -19.78 -43.72
CA GLY A 233 -63.23 -19.18 -44.88
C GLY A 233 -63.48 -17.68 -45.03
N CYS A 234 -64.09 -17.01 -44.05
CA CYS A 234 -64.32 -15.57 -44.09
C CYS A 234 -63.07 -14.80 -43.70
N VAL A 235 -62.79 -13.73 -44.44
CA VAL A 235 -61.54 -12.96 -44.34
C VAL A 235 -61.81 -11.54 -43.84
N ASN A 236 -60.97 -11.04 -42.92
CA ASN A 236 -60.95 -9.65 -42.50
C ASN A 236 -59.52 -9.21 -42.16
N THR A 237 -59.25 -7.91 -42.17
CA THR A 237 -57.90 -7.37 -41.95
C THR A 237 -57.83 -6.44 -40.75
N ALA A 238 -56.67 -6.37 -40.10
CA ALA A 238 -56.37 -5.38 -39.07
C ALA A 238 -54.93 -4.86 -39.18
N ASP A 239 -54.72 -3.62 -38.72
CA ASP A 239 -53.44 -2.93 -38.80
C ASP A 239 -52.87 -2.62 -37.42
N MET A 240 -51.54 -2.63 -37.31
CA MET A 240 -50.79 -2.04 -36.19
C MET A 240 -49.61 -1.22 -36.70
N ILE A 241 -49.19 -0.22 -35.93
CA ILE A 241 -48.04 0.63 -36.22
C ILE A 241 -46.90 0.31 -35.26
N LEU A 242 -45.75 -0.07 -35.82
CA LEU A 242 -44.49 -0.25 -35.12
C LEU A 242 -43.57 0.93 -35.42
N GLN A 243 -43.34 1.79 -34.42
CA GLN A 243 -42.40 2.90 -34.50
C GLN A 243 -40.97 2.39 -34.27
N VAL A 244 -40.04 2.78 -35.14
CA VAL A 244 -38.62 2.37 -35.05
C VAL A 244 -37.77 3.58 -34.68
N ASP A 245 -37.38 3.67 -33.42
CA ASP A 245 -36.68 4.81 -32.85
C ASP A 245 -35.17 4.79 -33.16
N PRO A 246 -34.53 5.95 -33.40
CA PRO A 246 -33.10 6.04 -33.65
C PRO A 246 -32.27 5.56 -32.47
N VAL A 247 -31.28 4.72 -32.75
CA VAL A 247 -30.11 4.54 -31.88
C VAL A 247 -29.03 5.53 -32.35
N PRO A 248 -28.42 6.33 -31.46
CA PRO A 248 -27.39 7.28 -31.87
C PRO A 248 -26.12 6.57 -32.37
N ASP A 249 -25.52 7.10 -33.43
CA ASP A 249 -24.19 6.70 -33.88
C ASP A 249 -23.15 7.48 -33.07
N ILE A 250 -22.39 6.79 -32.22
CA ILE A 250 -21.37 7.37 -31.35
C ILE A 250 -20.04 6.63 -31.46
N THR A 251 -18.94 7.34 -31.26
CA THR A 251 -17.58 6.82 -31.21
C THR A 251 -16.82 7.47 -30.05
N LEU A 252 -15.83 6.76 -29.50
CA LEU A 252 -14.95 7.27 -28.45
C LEU A 252 -13.52 7.42 -28.98
N ALA A 253 -12.87 8.51 -28.59
CA ALA A 253 -11.45 8.72 -28.81
C ALA A 253 -10.78 9.17 -27.52
N ALA A 254 -9.86 8.36 -26.99
CA ALA A 254 -8.99 8.75 -25.91
C ALA A 254 -7.69 9.35 -26.46
N SER A 255 -7.19 10.39 -25.81
CA SER A 255 -5.87 10.97 -26.11
C SER A 255 -4.70 10.02 -25.80
N SER A 256 -4.92 9.05 -24.92
CA SER A 256 -4.01 7.94 -24.61
C SER A 256 -4.82 6.80 -23.98
N ASP A 257 -4.44 5.55 -24.25
CA ASP A 257 -4.98 4.36 -23.54
C ASP A 257 -4.20 4.05 -22.25
N PHE A 258 -3.16 4.84 -21.98
CA PHE A 258 -2.16 4.61 -20.93
C PHE A 258 -1.83 5.90 -20.19
N LEU A 259 -1.75 5.84 -18.85
CA LEU A 259 -1.40 6.95 -17.97
C LEU A 259 -0.47 6.52 -16.85
N CYS A 260 0.37 7.46 -16.41
CA CYS A 260 1.03 7.39 -15.13
C CYS A 260 0.08 7.89 -14.02
N TYR A 261 0.29 7.41 -12.80
CA TYR A 261 -0.51 7.83 -11.65
C TYR A 261 -0.51 9.37 -11.51
N GLY A 262 -1.70 9.97 -11.44
CA GLY A 262 -1.88 11.42 -11.32
C GLY A 262 -1.95 12.19 -12.65
N ASP A 263 -1.65 11.57 -13.79
CA ASP A 263 -1.81 12.21 -15.10
C ASP A 263 -3.29 12.32 -15.52
N VAL A 264 -3.56 13.20 -16.48
CA VAL A 264 -4.91 13.44 -17.03
C VAL A 264 -5.00 12.89 -18.45
N VAL A 265 -6.09 12.19 -18.75
CA VAL A 265 -6.49 11.82 -20.12
C VAL A 265 -7.76 12.58 -20.52
N SER A 266 -7.80 13.04 -21.77
CA SER A 266 -9.03 13.49 -22.42
C SER A 266 -9.69 12.33 -23.16
N ILE A 267 -10.98 12.10 -22.90
CA ILE A 267 -11.84 11.17 -23.66
C ILE A 267 -12.94 11.99 -24.34
N GLU A 268 -13.00 11.92 -25.66
CA GLU A 268 -13.97 12.63 -26.49
C GLU A 268 -15.01 11.66 -27.08
N ALA A 269 -16.28 12.00 -26.90
CA ALA A 269 -17.42 11.38 -27.54
C ALA A 269 -17.80 12.17 -28.80
N GLN A 270 -17.79 11.50 -29.95
CA GLN A 270 -18.22 12.07 -31.22
C GLN A 270 -19.42 11.29 -31.75
N GLY A 271 -20.41 11.98 -32.33
CA GLY A 271 -21.58 11.30 -32.87
C GLY A 271 -22.85 12.13 -32.89
N THR A 272 -23.98 11.44 -33.00
CA THR A 272 -25.32 12.05 -33.13
C THR A 272 -26.10 12.12 -31.80
N ALA A 273 -25.59 11.55 -30.71
CA ALA A 273 -26.22 11.63 -29.40
C ALA A 273 -26.25 13.08 -28.87
N ASN A 274 -27.33 13.45 -28.19
CA ASN A 274 -27.52 14.78 -27.59
C ASN A 274 -27.53 14.76 -26.07
N ASP A 275 -27.90 13.62 -25.49
CA ASP A 275 -27.93 13.40 -24.04
C ASP A 275 -26.90 12.32 -23.71
N LEU A 276 -25.84 12.72 -23.03
CA LEU A 276 -24.69 11.87 -22.70
C LEU A 276 -24.65 11.67 -21.20
N THR A 277 -24.30 10.46 -20.77
CA THR A 277 -24.08 10.16 -19.35
C THR A 277 -22.89 9.23 -19.22
N TRP A 278 -21.85 9.71 -18.54
CA TRP A 278 -20.65 8.96 -18.23
C TRP A 278 -20.70 8.33 -16.84
N THR A 279 -20.16 7.13 -16.73
CA THR A 279 -19.90 6.44 -15.47
C THR A 279 -18.49 5.84 -15.51
N ALA A 280 -17.92 5.56 -14.34
CA ALA A 280 -16.57 5.00 -14.21
C ALA A 280 -16.56 3.84 -13.22
N ASP A 281 -15.84 2.76 -13.58
CA ASP A 281 -15.59 1.62 -12.70
C ASP A 281 -14.07 1.26 -12.70
N PRO A 282 -13.38 1.33 -11.54
CA PRO A 282 -13.88 1.84 -10.25
C PRO A 282 -14.24 3.33 -10.31
N PRO A 283 -14.99 3.86 -9.31
CA PRO A 283 -15.38 5.26 -9.28
C PRO A 283 -14.19 6.21 -9.35
N ASP A 284 -14.23 7.14 -10.30
CA ASP A 284 -13.23 8.19 -10.47
C ASP A 284 -13.81 9.55 -10.07
N ASN A 285 -13.22 10.16 -9.03
CA ASN A 285 -13.69 11.44 -8.50
C ASN A 285 -13.44 12.61 -9.47
N SER A 286 -12.51 12.49 -10.41
CA SER A 286 -12.23 13.53 -11.40
C SER A 286 -13.33 13.66 -12.47
N LEU A 287 -14.16 12.63 -12.63
CA LEU A 287 -15.33 12.65 -13.51
C LEU A 287 -16.47 13.54 -12.98
N LEU A 288 -16.49 13.83 -11.67
CA LEU A 288 -17.56 14.59 -11.03
C LEU A 288 -17.74 15.99 -11.66
N GLY A 289 -18.96 16.29 -12.08
CA GLY A 289 -19.30 17.54 -12.76
C GLY A 289 -19.01 17.55 -14.27
N GLN A 290 -18.52 16.45 -14.84
CA GLN A 290 -18.26 16.29 -16.27
C GLN A 290 -19.13 15.18 -16.92
N GLU A 291 -20.05 14.58 -16.17
CA GLU A 291 -20.76 13.34 -16.52
C GLU A 291 -21.60 13.47 -17.80
N ASN A 292 -21.96 14.68 -18.20
CA ASN A 292 -22.78 14.94 -19.39
C ASN A 292 -22.02 15.67 -20.51
N ASN A 293 -20.71 15.81 -20.39
CA ASN A 293 -19.90 16.52 -21.38
C ASN A 293 -19.54 15.61 -22.56
N ALA A 294 -19.45 16.19 -23.76
CA ALA A 294 -18.91 15.51 -24.93
C ALA A 294 -17.40 15.21 -24.80
N ILE A 295 -16.68 16.00 -24.00
CA ILE A 295 -15.27 15.77 -23.67
C ILE A 295 -15.14 15.75 -22.15
N ILE A 296 -14.56 14.69 -21.61
CA ILE A 296 -14.21 14.57 -20.20
C ILE A 296 -12.69 14.57 -20.05
N ASN A 297 -12.18 15.32 -19.07
CA ASN A 297 -10.77 15.31 -18.69
C ASN A 297 -10.65 14.66 -17.31
N VAL A 298 -10.12 13.45 -17.27
CA VAL A 298 -10.16 12.57 -16.11
C VAL A 298 -8.75 12.10 -15.72
N SER A 299 -8.52 11.92 -14.42
CA SER A 299 -7.26 11.51 -13.81
C SER A 299 -7.47 10.32 -12.86
N PRO A 300 -7.79 9.13 -13.40
CA PRO A 300 -8.04 7.95 -12.60
C PRO A 300 -6.78 7.55 -11.81
N GLN A 301 -6.97 7.04 -10.59
CA GLN A 301 -5.87 6.62 -9.70
C GLN A 301 -5.50 5.13 -9.87
N GLU A 302 -6.39 4.36 -10.50
CA GLU A 302 -6.22 2.95 -10.84
C GLU A 302 -6.77 2.71 -12.25
N THR A 303 -6.56 1.52 -12.82
CA THR A 303 -7.10 1.21 -14.15
C THR A 303 -8.62 1.27 -14.12
N THR A 304 -9.19 2.21 -14.88
CA THR A 304 -10.62 2.54 -14.85
C THR A 304 -11.25 2.38 -16.22
N THR A 305 -12.44 1.78 -16.25
CA THR A 305 -13.28 1.70 -17.44
C THR A 305 -14.37 2.76 -17.36
N TYR A 306 -14.38 3.67 -18.32
CA TYR A 306 -15.42 4.67 -18.50
C TYR A 306 -16.49 4.11 -19.43
N THR A 307 -17.74 4.17 -18.99
CA THR A 307 -18.91 3.77 -19.78
C THR A 307 -19.69 5.02 -20.14
N LEU A 308 -19.84 5.28 -21.44
CA LEU A 308 -20.70 6.32 -21.99
C LEU A 308 -22.04 5.70 -22.40
N VAL A 309 -23.13 6.29 -21.93
CA VAL A 309 -24.48 6.06 -22.44
C VAL A 309 -24.93 7.32 -23.17
N GLY A 310 -25.31 7.19 -24.43
CA GLY A 310 -25.79 8.31 -25.26
C GLY A 310 -27.19 8.06 -25.80
N ASN A 311 -28.06 9.08 -25.75
CA ASN A 311 -29.41 9.06 -26.33
C ASN A 311 -29.59 10.19 -27.36
N VAL A 312 -30.46 9.95 -28.35
CA VAL A 312 -30.98 11.01 -29.24
C VAL A 312 -32.08 11.76 -28.50
N LEU A 313 -32.11 13.09 -28.60
CA LEU A 313 -33.09 13.89 -27.89
C LEU A 313 -34.53 13.50 -28.28
N GLY A 314 -35.32 13.07 -27.30
CA GLY A 314 -36.72 12.69 -27.48
C GLY A 314 -36.97 11.20 -27.74
N PHE A 315 -35.94 10.36 -27.75
CA PHE A 315 -36.04 8.91 -27.95
C PHE A 315 -35.32 8.17 -26.82
N ASP A 316 -35.86 7.03 -26.39
CA ASP A 316 -35.33 6.22 -25.27
C ASP A 316 -34.57 5.00 -25.78
N CYS A 317 -33.63 5.23 -26.70
CA CYS A 317 -32.84 4.21 -27.37
C CYS A 317 -31.34 4.47 -27.18
N PRO A 318 -30.75 4.00 -26.07
CA PRO A 318 -29.38 4.33 -25.72
C PRO A 318 -28.36 3.52 -26.53
N ALA A 319 -27.31 4.19 -27.00
CA ALA A 319 -26.07 3.54 -27.38
C ALA A 319 -25.11 3.53 -26.18
N THR A 320 -24.47 2.38 -25.93
CA THR A 320 -23.50 2.23 -24.84
C THR A 320 -22.11 1.88 -25.38
N LEU A 321 -21.11 2.65 -25.00
CA LEU A 321 -19.70 2.42 -25.34
C LEU A 321 -18.84 2.41 -24.08
N THR A 322 -17.72 1.69 -24.13
CA THR A 322 -16.73 1.66 -23.05
C THR A 322 -15.35 2.01 -23.55
N GLN A 323 -14.58 2.70 -22.71
CA GLN A 323 -13.16 2.98 -22.90
C GLN A 323 -12.41 2.66 -21.60
N THR A 324 -11.43 1.77 -21.67
CA THR A 324 -10.56 1.46 -20.53
C THR A 324 -9.28 2.27 -20.62
N ILE A 325 -8.92 2.93 -19.52
CA ILE A 325 -7.67 3.67 -19.36
C ILE A 325 -6.80 2.91 -18.37
N THR A 326 -5.64 2.44 -18.83
CA THR A 326 -4.70 1.70 -17.98
C THR A 326 -3.82 2.67 -17.21
N VAL A 327 -3.92 2.65 -15.88
CA VAL A 327 -3.11 3.48 -14.98
C VAL A 327 -2.01 2.63 -14.36
N LYS A 328 -0.75 3.07 -14.51
CA LYS A 328 0.37 2.46 -13.79
C LYS A 328 0.38 2.93 -12.34
N PRO A 329 0.77 2.05 -11.39
CA PRO A 329 0.88 2.43 -9.99
C PRO A 329 1.88 3.56 -9.79
N GLU A 330 1.69 4.34 -8.73
CA GLU A 330 2.64 5.35 -8.28
C GLU A 330 4.02 4.71 -7.99
N LEU A 331 5.08 5.34 -8.47
CA LEU A 331 6.47 4.88 -8.28
C LEU A 331 7.15 5.69 -7.19
N PHE A 332 7.96 5.00 -6.37
CA PHE A 332 8.77 5.60 -5.32
C PHE A 332 10.26 5.45 -5.64
N SER A 333 10.99 6.55 -5.58
CA SER A 333 12.45 6.64 -5.72
C SER A 333 13.17 6.55 -4.36
N THR A 334 12.51 6.01 -3.34
CA THR A 334 13.05 5.99 -1.97
C THR A 334 14.24 5.04 -1.83
N PHE A 335 15.17 5.42 -0.96
CA PHE A 335 16.31 4.60 -0.57
C PHE A 335 16.66 4.84 0.89
N ASP A 336 17.34 3.86 1.48
CA ASP A 336 17.77 3.89 2.87
C ASP A 336 19.29 3.98 2.96
N ILE A 337 19.75 4.77 3.92
CA ILE A 337 21.15 4.89 4.34
C ILE A 337 21.28 4.42 5.79
N GLN A 338 22.43 3.85 6.15
CA GLN A 338 22.65 3.34 7.52
C GLN A 338 22.72 4.48 8.53
N ASP A 339 23.51 5.50 8.22
CA ASP A 339 23.75 6.69 9.04
C ASP A 339 23.83 7.92 8.14
N ASN A 340 23.56 9.11 8.70
CA ASN A 340 23.68 10.38 7.99
C ASN A 340 25.05 11.06 8.18
N LEU A 341 26.02 10.32 8.70
CA LEU A 341 27.39 10.75 8.97
C LEU A 341 28.36 9.62 8.59
N VAL A 342 29.43 9.93 7.86
CA VAL A 342 30.46 8.95 7.49
C VAL A 342 31.85 9.60 7.48
N CYS A 343 32.89 8.80 7.71
CA CYS A 343 34.26 9.28 7.61
C CYS A 343 34.75 9.32 6.16
N GLU A 344 35.57 10.31 5.84
CA GLU A 344 36.28 10.40 4.57
C GLU A 344 37.02 9.09 4.31
N ASN A 345 36.89 8.57 3.09
CA ASN A 345 37.46 7.31 2.62
C ASN A 345 36.90 6.01 3.24
N GLU A 346 35.88 6.07 4.10
CA GLU A 346 35.20 4.86 4.57
C GLU A 346 34.11 4.39 3.59
N PRO A 347 33.91 3.06 3.44
CA PRO A 347 32.87 2.52 2.59
C PRO A 347 31.48 2.77 3.19
N PHE A 348 30.52 3.11 2.34
CA PHE A 348 29.17 3.48 2.73
C PHE A 348 28.13 2.83 1.83
N MET A 349 27.12 2.23 2.45
CA MET A 349 26.11 1.44 1.74
C MET A 349 24.80 2.21 1.55
N VAL A 350 24.32 2.26 0.31
CA VAL A 350 22.99 2.79 -0.05
C VAL A 350 22.12 1.67 -0.61
N ASN A 351 20.92 1.52 -0.07
CA ASN A 351 19.98 0.46 -0.48
C ASN A 351 18.69 1.08 -1.02
N TYR A 352 18.30 0.72 -2.24
CA TYR A 352 16.99 1.09 -2.77
C TYR A 352 15.86 0.44 -1.97
N SER A 353 14.83 1.23 -1.65
CA SER A 353 13.67 0.79 -0.87
C SER A 353 12.33 1.13 -1.52
N GLY A 354 12.34 1.69 -2.74
CA GLY A 354 11.15 1.95 -3.52
C GLY A 354 10.55 0.69 -4.17
N ASN A 355 9.55 0.89 -5.04
CA ASN A 355 8.72 -0.17 -5.61
C ASN A 355 8.93 -0.44 -7.12
N ALA A 356 9.87 0.25 -7.78
CA ALA A 356 10.11 0.10 -9.21
C ALA A 356 10.76 -1.26 -9.53
N GLY A 357 10.41 -1.81 -10.69
CA GLY A 357 10.89 -3.11 -11.16
C GLY A 357 12.30 -3.09 -11.75
N GLY A 358 12.85 -4.27 -12.03
CA GLY A 358 14.20 -4.41 -12.59
C GLY A 358 14.39 -3.88 -14.03
N THR A 359 13.30 -3.46 -14.68
CA THR A 359 13.31 -2.80 -16.00
C THR A 359 13.32 -1.27 -15.92
N ALA A 360 13.17 -0.71 -14.73
CA ALA A 360 13.22 0.73 -14.51
C ALA A 360 14.61 1.31 -14.79
N ILE A 361 14.63 2.58 -15.15
CA ILE A 361 15.83 3.40 -15.27
C ILE A 361 16.04 4.07 -13.91
N TYR A 362 17.17 3.77 -13.29
CA TYR A 362 17.62 4.36 -12.03
C TYR A 362 18.74 5.34 -12.34
N ASP A 363 18.50 6.63 -12.10
CA ASP A 363 19.48 7.69 -12.28
C ASP A 363 19.86 8.27 -10.93
N TRP A 364 21.05 7.86 -10.47
CA TRP A 364 21.62 8.20 -9.18
C TRP A 364 22.61 9.35 -9.33
N ASP A 365 22.47 10.37 -8.49
CA ASP A 365 23.50 11.33 -8.17
C ASP A 365 23.99 11.09 -6.74
N PHE A 366 25.23 10.64 -6.58
CA PHE A 366 25.83 10.35 -5.27
C PHE A 366 26.58 11.54 -4.66
N GLY A 367 26.37 12.76 -5.17
CA GLY A 367 27.00 13.95 -4.62
C GLY A 367 28.53 13.92 -4.71
N GLY A 368 29.07 13.35 -5.79
CA GLY A 368 30.51 13.23 -6.04
C GLY A 368 31.19 12.01 -5.43
N ALA A 369 30.45 11.01 -4.94
CA ALA A 369 31.03 9.77 -4.45
C ALA A 369 31.77 9.00 -5.55
N PHE A 370 32.84 8.30 -5.17
CA PHE A 370 33.37 7.18 -5.94
C PHE A 370 32.52 5.94 -5.69
N VAL A 371 32.09 5.28 -6.78
CA VAL A 371 31.30 4.05 -6.71
C VAL A 371 32.25 2.85 -6.73
N ASN A 372 32.42 2.19 -5.59
CA ASN A 372 33.23 0.98 -5.47
C ASN A 372 32.56 -0.21 -6.17
N SER A 373 31.26 -0.36 -5.96
CA SER A 373 30.42 -1.37 -6.61
C SER A 373 28.94 -0.99 -6.59
N GLY A 374 28.14 -1.62 -7.46
CA GLY A 374 26.69 -1.38 -7.57
C GLY A 374 26.24 -1.13 -9.01
N SER A 375 24.96 -1.37 -9.29
CA SER A 375 24.33 -1.08 -10.58
C SER A 375 22.80 -1.06 -10.46
N GLY A 376 22.12 -0.31 -11.35
CA GLY A 376 20.65 -0.24 -11.37
C GLY A 376 20.09 0.29 -10.04
N ALA A 377 19.20 -0.47 -9.41
CA ALA A 377 18.64 -0.17 -8.09
C ALA A 377 19.67 -0.24 -6.95
N GLY A 378 20.81 -0.90 -7.15
CA GLY A 378 21.78 -1.16 -6.10
C GLY A 378 21.62 -2.55 -5.47
N PRO A 379 22.18 -2.78 -4.27
CA PRO A 379 22.81 -1.78 -3.42
C PRO A 379 24.10 -1.19 -4.01
N TYR A 380 24.45 0.02 -3.57
CA TYR A 380 25.70 0.69 -3.93
C TYR A 380 26.64 0.76 -2.73
N ASP A 381 27.92 0.48 -3.00
CA ASP A 381 29.04 0.72 -2.10
C ASP A 381 29.77 1.97 -2.58
N LEU A 382 29.75 3.02 -1.75
CA LEU A 382 30.19 4.37 -2.07
C LEU A 382 31.33 4.80 -1.14
N GLN A 383 32.14 5.74 -1.61
CA GLN A 383 33.20 6.34 -0.83
C GLN A 383 33.39 7.80 -1.25
N TRP A 384 33.61 8.72 -0.30
CA TRP A 384 33.93 10.11 -0.59
C TRP A 384 35.38 10.42 -0.18
N ASP A 385 36.10 11.10 -1.08
CA ASP A 385 37.49 11.52 -0.90
C ASP A 385 37.63 12.96 -0.40
N LEU A 386 36.51 13.68 -0.26
CA LEU A 386 36.44 15.06 0.19
C LEU A 386 35.32 15.22 1.21
N GLU A 387 35.63 15.91 2.31
CA GLU A 387 34.68 16.27 3.36
C GLU A 387 33.53 17.19 2.92
N GLY A 388 32.57 17.37 3.81
CA GLY A 388 31.42 18.26 3.70
C GLY A 388 30.11 17.56 3.40
N ASN A 389 29.03 18.34 3.46
CA ASN A 389 27.68 17.87 3.21
C ASN A 389 27.50 17.42 1.75
N LYS A 390 27.02 16.19 1.58
CA LYS A 390 26.69 15.54 0.31
C LYS A 390 25.18 15.34 0.25
N ILE A 391 24.64 15.44 -0.95
CA ILE A 391 23.24 15.14 -1.22
C ILE A 391 23.22 13.96 -2.17
N ILE A 392 22.60 12.86 -1.73
CA ILE A 392 22.34 11.71 -2.59
C ILE A 392 20.95 11.90 -3.15
N THR A 393 20.79 11.86 -4.47
CA THR A 393 19.50 11.99 -5.15
C THR A 393 19.27 10.78 -6.04
N LEU A 394 18.07 10.21 -5.97
CA LEU A 394 17.61 9.18 -6.89
C LEU A 394 16.41 9.69 -7.68
N THR A 395 16.49 9.55 -9.00
CA THR A 395 15.34 9.64 -9.89
C THR A 395 15.09 8.29 -10.55
N VAL A 396 13.83 7.85 -10.57
CA VAL A 396 13.44 6.57 -11.14
C VAL A 396 12.41 6.80 -12.23
N THR A 397 12.54 6.10 -13.35
CA THR A 397 11.53 6.11 -14.42
C THR A 397 11.29 4.68 -14.89
N GLU A 398 10.04 4.23 -14.88
CA GLU A 398 9.64 2.90 -15.39
C GLU A 398 8.49 3.03 -16.38
N ASP A 399 8.60 2.39 -17.54
CA ASP A 399 7.61 2.45 -18.63
C ASP A 399 7.20 3.89 -19.05
N GLY A 400 8.13 4.86 -18.88
CA GLY A 400 7.87 6.27 -19.17
C GLY A 400 7.26 7.06 -18.02
N CYS A 401 6.93 6.42 -16.89
CA CYS A 401 6.42 7.08 -15.69
C CYS A 401 7.55 7.48 -14.75
N PRO A 402 7.77 8.79 -14.50
CA PRO A 402 8.75 9.24 -13.53
C PRO A 402 8.19 9.14 -12.10
N ALA A 403 9.03 8.71 -11.17
CA ALA A 403 8.81 8.92 -9.74
C ALA A 403 9.24 10.32 -9.34
N GLU A 404 8.62 10.89 -8.31
CA GLU A 404 9.15 12.10 -7.67
C GLU A 404 10.58 11.85 -7.15
N PRO A 405 11.54 12.76 -7.36
CA PRO A 405 12.92 12.61 -6.87
C PRO A 405 12.98 12.50 -5.35
N PHE A 406 13.78 11.57 -4.84
CA PHE A 406 14.05 11.46 -3.40
C PHE A 406 15.50 11.84 -3.13
N SER A 407 15.74 12.58 -2.05
CA SER A 407 17.09 13.02 -1.67
C SER A 407 17.33 12.91 -0.18
N LEU A 408 18.54 12.53 0.20
CA LEU A 408 19.01 12.49 1.59
C LEU A 408 20.36 13.20 1.72
N ASP A 409 20.51 13.94 2.82
CA ASP A 409 21.75 14.61 3.19
C ASP A 409 22.65 13.64 3.98
N LEU A 410 23.94 13.65 3.65
CA LEU A 410 25.00 12.88 4.31
C LEU A 410 26.17 13.80 4.61
N ASP A 411 26.62 13.85 5.85
CA ASP A 411 27.81 14.61 6.21
C ASP A 411 29.06 13.73 6.15
N VAL A 412 30.06 14.14 5.36
CA VAL A 412 31.34 13.44 5.25
C VAL A 412 32.36 14.18 6.08
N VAL A 413 32.87 13.54 7.12
CA VAL A 413 33.82 14.15 8.06
C VAL A 413 35.21 13.56 7.86
N LYS A 414 36.21 14.42 7.84
CA LYS A 414 37.59 13.98 7.74
C LYS A 414 38.05 13.32 9.04
N SER A 415 38.79 12.22 8.93
CA SER A 415 39.45 11.62 10.09
C SER A 415 40.53 12.57 10.64
N PRO A 416 40.57 12.80 11.97
CA PRO A 416 41.61 13.61 12.57
C PRO A 416 42.97 12.92 12.40
N VAL A 417 44.03 13.69 12.48
CA VAL A 417 45.40 13.16 12.59
C VAL A 417 45.90 13.50 13.97
N SER A 418 45.96 12.50 14.85
CA SER A 418 46.30 12.68 16.25
C SER A 418 47.77 13.03 16.41
N ASP A 419 48.04 14.13 17.11
CA ASP A 419 49.38 14.57 17.47
C ASP A 419 49.39 15.29 18.81
N PHE A 420 50.51 15.28 19.51
CA PHE A 420 50.66 15.96 20.80
C PHE A 420 52.11 16.37 21.09
N SER A 421 52.25 17.29 22.05
CA SER A 421 53.53 17.68 22.64
C SER A 421 53.40 17.86 24.15
N SER A 422 54.53 17.91 24.84
CA SER A 422 54.62 18.30 26.25
C SER A 422 55.55 19.49 26.44
N ASP A 423 55.44 20.18 27.58
CA ASP A 423 56.32 21.26 27.98
C ASP A 423 57.72 20.77 28.38
N ILE A 424 57.79 19.61 29.04
CA ILE A 424 59.01 18.89 29.41
C ILE A 424 58.87 17.39 29.14
N ILE A 425 60.00 16.69 29.02
CA ILE A 425 60.04 15.24 28.77
C ILE A 425 60.82 14.46 29.83
N SER A 426 61.53 15.14 30.73
CA SER A 426 62.27 14.48 31.80
C SER A 426 62.46 15.38 33.02
N GLY A 427 62.53 14.79 34.23
CA GLY A 427 62.84 15.49 35.48
C GLY A 427 62.65 14.63 36.72
N CYS A 428 62.89 15.19 37.91
CA CYS A 428 62.85 14.47 39.19
C CYS A 428 61.42 14.34 39.74
N ASN A 429 61.11 13.25 40.46
CA ASN A 429 59.80 13.11 41.11
C ASN A 429 59.67 14.00 42.36
N PRO A 430 58.51 14.66 42.59
CA PRO A 430 57.33 14.68 41.74
C PRO A 430 57.51 15.59 40.50
N LEU A 431 57.30 15.02 39.31
CA LEU A 431 57.40 15.74 38.03
C LEU A 431 56.02 16.11 37.51
N THR A 432 55.72 17.41 37.41
CA THR A 432 54.50 17.90 36.75
C THR A 432 54.76 18.18 35.28
N VAL A 433 53.96 17.59 34.39
CA VAL A 433 54.06 17.74 32.94
C VAL A 433 52.72 18.24 32.40
N GLU A 434 52.75 19.20 31.49
CA GLU A 434 51.61 19.67 30.71
C GLU A 434 51.64 19.11 29.30
N PHE A 435 50.55 18.49 28.87
CA PHE A 435 50.35 17.96 27.52
C PHE A 435 49.37 18.82 26.75
N THR A 436 49.66 19.03 25.46
CA THR A 436 48.81 19.76 24.52
C THR A 436 48.65 18.94 23.25
N SER A 437 47.40 18.77 22.80
CA SER A 437 47.11 18.21 21.49
C SER A 437 47.55 19.19 20.39
N ASN A 438 48.26 18.67 19.38
CA ASN A 438 48.59 19.36 18.13
C ASN A 438 47.87 18.72 16.95
N SER A 439 46.79 17.97 17.23
CA SER A 439 46.06 17.18 16.25
C SER A 439 45.49 18.07 15.13
N THR A 440 45.50 17.55 13.91
CA THR A 440 45.03 18.27 12.71
C THR A 440 43.79 17.62 12.11
N ASN A 441 43.12 18.29 11.17
CA ASN A 441 41.81 17.90 10.63
C ASN A 441 40.73 17.73 11.72
N THR A 442 40.69 18.59 12.74
CA THR A 442 39.67 18.56 13.79
C THR A 442 38.41 19.35 13.40
N THR A 443 37.24 18.92 13.87
CA THR A 443 35.94 19.62 13.68
C THR A 443 35.50 20.37 14.94
N ASP A 444 34.33 21.03 14.89
CA ASP A 444 33.76 21.78 16.01
C ASP A 444 33.40 20.90 17.23
N ASN A 445 33.12 19.62 17.02
CA ASN A 445 32.75 18.66 18.06
C ASN A 445 33.81 17.54 18.18
N VAL A 446 35.05 17.96 18.42
CA VAL A 446 36.19 17.08 18.67
C VAL A 446 36.21 16.59 20.12
N THR A 447 36.51 15.32 20.32
CA THR A 447 36.79 14.75 21.66
C THR A 447 38.23 14.26 21.74
N TYR A 448 38.83 14.44 22.92
CA TYR A 448 40.18 13.99 23.25
C TYR A 448 40.09 12.92 24.32
N GLU A 449 40.92 11.88 24.20
CA GLU A 449 41.10 10.87 25.23
C GLU A 449 42.59 10.58 25.38
N TRP A 450 43.14 11.00 26.50
CA TRP A 450 44.54 10.81 26.87
C TRP A 450 44.68 9.58 27.76
N ASP A 451 45.71 8.78 27.50
CA ASP A 451 46.33 7.88 28.46
C ASP A 451 47.71 8.43 28.80
N LEU A 452 47.92 8.77 30.06
CA LEU A 452 49.11 9.45 30.56
C LEU A 452 50.16 8.47 31.12
N GLY A 453 49.97 7.16 30.91
CA GLY A 453 50.95 6.11 31.22
C GLY A 453 51.04 5.72 32.68
N ASN A 454 50.52 6.54 33.61
CA ASN A 454 50.46 6.25 35.05
C ASN A 454 49.10 5.69 35.51
N GLY A 455 48.25 5.26 34.57
CA GLY A 455 46.88 4.84 34.81
C GLY A 455 45.86 5.98 34.92
N SER A 456 46.30 7.24 34.78
CA SER A 456 45.40 8.39 34.68
C SER A 456 45.01 8.65 33.24
N THR A 457 43.77 9.07 33.03
CA THR A 457 43.26 9.54 31.75
C THR A 457 42.77 10.97 31.84
N ALA A 458 42.69 11.65 30.70
CA ALA A 458 42.15 13.00 30.60
C ALA A 458 41.37 13.17 29.30
N SER A 459 40.50 14.18 29.24
CA SER A 459 39.64 14.42 28.06
C SER A 459 39.65 15.85 27.54
N SER A 460 40.49 16.72 28.10
CA SER A 460 40.68 18.09 27.64
C SER A 460 41.76 18.16 26.57
N GLU A 461 41.67 19.11 25.64
CA GLU A 461 42.68 19.36 24.60
C GLU A 461 44.09 19.61 25.19
N THR A 462 44.12 20.30 26.33
CA THR A 462 45.31 20.50 27.17
C THR A 462 45.06 19.89 28.54
N THR A 463 46.02 19.14 29.07
CA THR A 463 45.90 18.49 30.38
C THR A 463 47.24 18.50 31.12
N SER A 464 47.22 18.45 32.45
CA SER A 464 48.42 18.36 33.27
C SER A 464 48.34 17.17 34.23
N ILE A 465 49.50 16.59 34.55
CA ILE A 465 49.62 15.43 35.43
C ILE A 465 50.94 15.47 36.20
N THR A 466 50.93 14.93 37.41
CA THR A 466 52.13 14.80 38.25
C THR A 466 52.51 13.34 38.42
N TYR A 467 53.74 13.00 38.05
CA TYR A 467 54.35 11.69 38.26
C TYR A 467 55.11 11.68 39.58
N ASN A 468 54.60 10.94 40.56
CA ASN A 468 55.19 10.86 41.91
C ASN A 468 56.21 9.72 42.05
N GLU A 469 56.21 8.77 41.13
CA GLU A 469 57.11 7.62 41.13
C GLU A 469 58.10 7.76 39.97
N PRO A 470 59.36 7.32 40.13
CA PRO A 470 60.32 7.28 39.04
C PRO A 470 59.93 6.19 38.02
N GLY A 471 60.26 6.42 36.75
CA GLY A 471 59.96 5.48 35.67
C GLY A 471 59.84 6.11 34.29
N LEU A 472 59.55 5.25 33.30
CA LEU A 472 59.25 5.65 31.92
C LEU A 472 57.75 5.52 31.67
N TYR A 473 57.15 6.55 31.09
CA TYR A 473 55.71 6.60 30.83
C TYR A 473 55.44 6.71 29.33
N ASP A 474 54.62 5.78 28.82
CA ASP A 474 54.08 5.81 27.46
C ASP A 474 52.87 6.75 27.44
N ILE A 475 52.78 7.62 26.43
CA ILE A 475 51.68 8.59 26.31
C ILE A 475 50.89 8.30 25.05
N SER A 476 49.56 8.22 25.17
CA SER A 476 48.66 8.01 24.05
C SER A 476 47.57 9.08 24.01
N LEU A 477 47.24 9.54 22.81
CA LEU A 477 46.12 10.43 22.54
C LEU A 477 45.23 9.82 21.45
N ILE A 478 43.94 9.68 21.76
CA ILE A 478 42.89 9.39 20.79
C ILE A 478 42.11 10.68 20.55
N VAL A 479 41.92 11.03 19.28
CA VAL A 479 41.10 12.17 18.86
C VAL A 479 39.96 11.64 18.00
N ASN A 480 38.74 12.06 18.28
CA ASN A 480 37.57 11.72 17.47
C ASN A 480 36.84 12.98 17.03
N ASN A 481 36.51 13.06 15.74
CA ASN A 481 35.60 14.06 15.21
C ASN A 481 34.17 13.49 15.21
N GLU A 482 33.22 14.28 15.71
CA GLU A 482 31.77 13.94 15.76
C GLU A 482 31.47 12.60 16.44
N GLY A 483 32.39 12.09 17.27
CA GLY A 483 32.28 10.80 17.94
C GLY A 483 32.37 9.57 17.02
N LEU A 484 32.66 9.74 15.73
CA LEU A 484 32.72 8.66 14.75
C LEU A 484 34.13 8.46 14.18
N CYS A 485 34.75 9.53 13.69
CA CYS A 485 36.00 9.45 12.93
C CYS A 485 37.18 9.61 13.88
N GLY A 486 37.77 8.47 14.26
CA GLY A 486 38.83 8.39 15.26
C GLY A 486 40.22 8.17 14.68
N ASN A 487 41.22 8.76 15.33
CA ASN A 487 42.62 8.45 15.11
C ASN A 487 43.37 8.42 16.45
N SER A 488 44.47 7.67 16.53
CA SER A 488 45.28 7.60 17.74
C SER A 488 46.76 7.74 17.45
N LYS A 489 47.49 8.33 18.40
CA LYS A 489 48.94 8.39 18.41
C LYS A 489 49.45 7.96 19.78
N THR A 490 50.47 7.11 19.79
CA THR A 490 51.16 6.66 21.00
C THR A 490 52.66 6.88 20.85
N GLU A 491 53.28 7.53 21.83
CA GLU A 491 54.72 7.66 21.95
C GLU A 491 55.19 6.86 23.17
N ASN A 492 56.06 5.87 22.95
CA ASN A 492 56.55 4.99 24.01
C ASN A 492 57.74 5.64 24.73
N ALA A 493 57.81 5.48 26.05
CA ALA A 493 58.80 6.07 26.93
C ALA A 493 58.98 7.59 26.69
N TYR A 494 57.86 8.29 26.51
CA TYR A 494 57.86 9.70 26.14
C TYR A 494 58.23 10.62 27.31
N ILE A 495 57.85 10.26 28.54
CA ILE A 495 58.26 10.95 29.77
C ILE A 495 59.18 10.04 30.60
N GLU A 496 60.31 10.60 31.05
CA GLU A 496 61.28 9.95 31.94
C GLU A 496 61.36 10.67 33.29
N VAL A 497 61.01 9.97 34.37
CA VAL A 497 60.99 10.51 35.72
C VAL A 497 62.11 9.90 36.54
N TYR A 498 63.02 10.74 37.02
CA TYR A 498 64.16 10.35 37.84
C TYR A 498 63.78 10.27 39.33
N GLU A 499 64.46 9.42 40.09
CA GLU A 499 64.27 9.30 41.53
C GLU A 499 64.95 10.47 42.25
N THR A 500 64.20 11.15 43.12
CA THR A 500 64.75 12.13 44.05
C THR A 500 65.43 11.39 45.20
N PRO A 501 66.71 11.69 45.49
CA PRO A 501 67.43 11.01 46.56
C PRO A 501 66.86 11.41 47.92
N THR A 502 67.17 10.64 48.96
CA THR A 502 66.85 10.98 50.35
C THR A 502 68.14 11.22 51.12
N ALA A 503 68.39 12.45 51.57
CA ALA A 503 69.59 12.83 52.29
C ALA A 503 69.52 12.41 53.77
N ASP A 504 70.54 11.70 54.25
CA ASP A 504 70.67 11.36 55.66
C ASP A 504 72.13 11.07 56.05
N PHE A 505 72.47 11.28 57.32
CA PHE A 505 73.80 10.92 57.85
C PHE A 505 73.82 10.69 59.37
N GLU A 506 74.85 10.04 59.90
CA GLU A 506 75.07 9.89 61.34
C GLU A 506 76.35 10.62 61.78
N ALA A 507 76.27 11.43 62.83
CA ALA A 507 77.44 12.02 63.49
C ALA A 507 77.94 11.09 64.60
N ILE A 508 79.22 10.70 64.54
CA ILE A 508 79.80 9.68 65.41
C ILE A 508 81.08 10.23 66.10
N PRO A 509 81.04 10.53 67.41
CA PRO A 509 79.84 10.66 68.24
C PRO A 509 79.05 11.95 67.94
N PRO A 510 77.74 12.03 68.23
CA PRO A 510 76.95 13.25 68.07
C PRO A 510 77.29 14.32 69.11
N GLU A 511 78.00 13.95 70.17
CA GLU A 511 78.46 14.82 71.25
C GLU A 511 79.91 14.46 71.64
N SER A 512 80.78 15.46 71.77
CA SER A 512 82.22 15.28 72.04
C SER A 512 82.78 16.37 72.99
N ILE A 513 84.05 16.26 73.37
CA ILE A 513 84.77 17.27 74.17
C ILE A 513 86.02 17.74 73.43
N LEU A 514 86.48 18.96 73.69
CA LEU A 514 87.79 19.45 73.25
C LEU A 514 88.91 18.78 74.07
N GLU A 515 89.45 17.67 73.60
CA GLU A 515 90.63 17.05 74.19
C GLU A 515 91.88 17.61 73.50
N ASP A 516 92.81 18.19 74.26
CA ASP A 516 93.97 18.90 73.71
C ASP A 516 93.57 20.00 72.69
N ASP A 517 92.50 20.76 73.01
CA ASP A 517 91.91 21.84 72.20
C ASP A 517 91.24 21.39 70.86
N GLU A 518 91.02 20.09 70.64
CA GLU A 518 90.39 19.56 69.42
C GLU A 518 89.31 18.49 69.72
N ALA A 519 88.23 18.48 68.93
CA ALA A 519 87.20 17.44 68.95
C ALA A 519 86.96 16.91 67.53
N THR A 520 87.33 15.65 67.27
CA THR A 520 87.08 15.01 65.97
C THR A 520 85.74 14.29 65.95
N ILE A 521 84.94 14.56 64.92
CA ILE A 521 83.65 13.88 64.68
C ILE A 521 83.66 13.33 63.26
N VAL A 522 83.20 12.09 63.12
CA VAL A 522 83.06 11.42 61.82
C VAL A 522 81.60 11.50 61.39
N PHE A 523 81.37 11.86 60.14
CA PHE A 523 80.04 11.89 59.53
C PHE A 523 79.91 10.72 58.58
N ALA A 524 79.08 9.74 58.94
CA ALA A 524 78.79 8.59 58.13
C ALA A 524 77.53 8.84 57.31
N ASP A 525 77.64 8.80 55.98
CA ASP A 525 76.48 8.96 55.10
C ASP A 525 75.51 7.78 55.21
N SER A 526 74.22 8.10 55.29
CA SER A 526 73.11 7.15 55.27
C SER A 526 72.05 7.52 54.23
N SER A 527 72.41 8.38 53.27
CA SER A 527 71.53 8.79 52.17
C SER A 527 71.15 7.60 51.29
N ASN A 528 69.95 7.66 50.70
CA ASN A 528 69.40 6.62 49.84
C ASN A 528 69.10 7.16 48.44
N SER A 529 69.59 6.48 47.41
CA SER A 529 69.31 6.77 46.00
C SER A 529 69.69 5.56 45.15
N VAL A 530 68.99 5.32 44.03
CA VAL A 530 69.43 4.41 42.98
C VAL A 530 70.57 4.97 42.11
N ASP A 531 70.72 6.29 42.10
CA ASP A 531 71.65 7.03 41.24
C ASP A 531 72.98 7.33 41.97
N VAL A 532 73.96 7.84 41.21
CA VAL A 532 75.26 8.21 41.78
C VAL A 532 75.15 9.57 42.47
N LEU A 533 75.48 9.61 43.76
CA LEU A 533 75.43 10.84 44.56
C LEU A 533 76.76 11.61 44.55
N SER A 534 76.62 12.94 44.51
CA SER A 534 77.63 13.90 44.92
C SER A 534 77.22 14.54 46.25
N TYR A 535 78.20 14.95 47.05
CA TYR A 535 78.02 15.39 48.42
C TYR A 535 78.58 16.79 48.60
N ASP A 536 77.90 17.63 49.37
CA ASP A 536 78.39 18.91 49.87
C ASP A 536 78.06 19.05 51.35
N TRP A 537 79.09 19.09 52.19
CA TRP A 537 78.98 19.13 53.64
C TRP A 537 79.28 20.53 54.17
N ASN A 538 78.48 21.01 55.12
CA ASN A 538 78.80 22.17 55.93
C ASN A 538 78.78 21.81 57.41
N PHE A 539 79.90 21.98 58.11
CA PHE A 539 80.06 21.56 59.50
C PHE A 539 79.53 22.57 60.54
N GLY A 540 79.02 23.73 60.10
CA GLY A 540 78.34 24.71 60.97
C GLY A 540 79.24 25.62 61.80
N ASP A 541 80.56 25.46 61.75
CA ASP A 541 81.56 26.25 62.50
C ASP A 541 82.22 27.36 61.66
N GLY A 542 81.82 27.52 60.40
CA GLY A 542 82.39 28.48 59.46
C GLY A 542 83.70 28.02 58.79
N SER A 543 84.12 26.77 59.02
CA SER A 543 85.22 26.14 58.28
C SER A 543 84.81 25.79 56.84
N CYS A 544 85.78 25.35 56.03
CA CYS A 544 85.47 24.84 54.69
C CYS A 544 84.79 23.47 54.79
N GLY A 545 83.78 23.27 53.95
CA GLY A 545 83.06 22.01 53.81
C GLY A 545 83.87 20.85 53.23
N SER A 546 83.17 19.76 52.89
CA SER A 546 83.74 18.57 52.25
C SER A 546 82.83 18.05 51.14
N THR A 547 83.40 17.34 50.17
CA THR A 547 82.66 16.62 49.13
C THR A 547 82.87 15.10 49.19
N GLN A 548 83.43 14.62 50.29
CA GLN A 548 83.59 13.17 50.52
C GLN A 548 82.26 12.56 50.93
N ASN A 549 82.04 11.28 50.63
CA ASN A 549 80.83 10.58 51.06
C ASN A 549 80.74 10.48 52.59
N SER A 550 81.85 10.36 53.31
CA SER A 550 81.85 10.26 54.78
C SER A 550 83.08 10.95 55.36
N PRO A 551 83.04 12.28 55.52
CA PRO A 551 84.18 13.05 56.02
C PRO A 551 84.34 12.93 57.54
N SER A 552 85.51 13.32 58.02
CA SER A 552 85.73 13.66 59.42
C SER A 552 86.04 15.14 59.54
N HIS A 553 85.51 15.79 60.58
CA HIS A 553 85.79 17.19 60.89
C HIS A 553 86.36 17.37 62.29
N VAL A 554 87.17 18.40 62.49
CA VAL A 554 87.77 18.75 63.77
C VAL A 554 87.26 20.10 64.22
N TYR A 555 86.56 20.13 65.34
CA TYR A 555 86.11 21.36 66.00
C TYR A 555 87.16 21.82 67.02
N THR A 556 87.47 23.12 67.03
CA THR A 556 88.46 23.73 67.93
C THR A 556 87.86 24.61 69.02
N GLU A 557 86.55 24.84 68.97
CA GLU A 557 85.80 25.60 69.97
C GLU A 557 84.63 24.76 70.49
N ALA A 558 84.22 25.03 71.72
CA ALA A 558 83.05 24.40 72.31
C ALA A 558 81.79 25.13 71.82
N GLY A 559 80.76 24.39 71.44
CA GLY A 559 79.55 24.95 70.86
C GLY A 559 78.56 23.88 70.40
N GLU A 560 77.41 24.35 69.95
CA GLU A 560 76.41 23.56 69.24
C GLU A 560 76.51 23.92 67.75
N TYR A 561 76.78 22.93 66.91
CA TYR A 561 77.00 23.08 65.48
C TYR A 561 75.88 22.38 64.70
N THR A 562 75.20 23.12 63.83
CA THR A 562 74.25 22.53 62.86
C THR A 562 75.03 22.12 61.62
N VAL A 563 75.14 20.81 61.41
CA VAL A 563 75.82 20.22 60.25
C VAL A 563 74.77 19.97 59.18
N THR A 564 75.02 20.45 57.95
CA THR A 564 74.17 20.19 56.79
C THR A 564 74.88 19.28 55.79
N LEU A 565 74.11 18.42 55.15
CA LEU A 565 74.52 17.63 54.00
C LEU A 565 73.54 17.91 52.87
N ASP A 566 74.06 18.42 51.77
CA ASP A 566 73.35 18.57 50.50
C ASP A 566 73.86 17.46 49.56
N ILE A 567 72.96 16.69 48.96
CA ILE A 567 73.29 15.65 47.97
C ILE A 567 72.63 15.94 46.63
N ILE A 568 73.31 15.59 45.55
CA ILE A 568 72.81 15.74 44.18
C ILE A 568 73.11 14.46 43.39
N THR A 569 72.10 13.89 42.72
CA THR A 569 72.29 12.78 41.78
C THR A 569 72.95 13.24 40.49
N ASP A 570 73.45 12.31 39.68
CA ASP A 570 73.98 12.58 38.33
C ASP A 570 72.91 13.09 37.35
N ASN A 571 71.63 12.79 37.59
CA ASN A 571 70.48 13.35 36.90
C ASN A 571 70.05 14.75 37.42
N GLY A 572 70.73 15.28 38.44
CA GLY A 572 70.51 16.62 38.97
C GLY A 572 69.37 16.73 40.00
N CYS A 573 68.93 15.62 40.58
CA CYS A 573 67.94 15.61 41.65
C CYS A 573 68.63 15.83 43.00
N GLU A 574 68.10 16.75 43.80
CA GLU A 574 68.75 17.23 45.02
C GLU A 574 67.89 16.96 46.25
N ASP A 575 68.54 16.65 47.38
CA ASP A 575 67.92 16.66 48.71
C ASP A 575 68.92 17.12 49.76
N ASN A 576 68.44 17.57 50.90
CA ASN A 576 69.29 18.05 51.99
C ASN A 576 68.79 17.60 53.36
N THR A 577 69.74 17.47 54.30
CA THR A 577 69.43 17.14 55.68
C THR A 577 70.34 17.91 56.64
N GLU A 578 69.90 18.08 57.87
CA GLU A 578 70.67 18.74 58.92
C GLU A 578 70.59 17.99 60.26
N LYS A 579 71.71 17.93 60.98
CA LYS A 579 71.78 17.37 62.35
C LYS A 579 72.66 18.22 63.25
N MET A 580 72.32 18.22 64.54
CA MET A 580 73.05 18.96 65.56
C MET A 580 74.18 18.13 66.16
N VAL A 581 75.33 18.76 66.34
CA VAL A 581 76.53 18.22 66.97
C VAL A 581 76.90 19.12 68.15
N ILE A 582 77.26 18.53 69.30
CA ILE A 582 77.60 19.28 70.52
C ILE A 582 79.06 19.03 70.91
N VAL A 583 79.83 20.09 71.12
CA VAL A 583 81.23 20.03 71.56
C VAL A 583 81.38 20.78 72.90
N HIS A 584 81.86 20.09 73.93
CA HIS A 584 82.07 20.65 75.28
C HIS A 584 83.52 21.10 75.53
N PRO A 585 83.76 22.01 76.50
CA PRO A 585 85.12 22.40 76.92
C PRO A 585 85.88 21.29 77.69
N ASP A 586 87.23 21.36 77.73
CA ASP A 586 88.12 20.40 78.40
C ASP A 586 87.99 20.40 79.95
N PHE A 587 88.36 19.28 80.59
CA PHE A 587 88.34 19.07 82.04
C PHE A 587 89.70 19.37 82.71
N VAL A 588 89.69 20.21 83.75
CA VAL A 588 90.93 20.68 84.40
C VAL A 588 90.88 20.58 85.93
N VAL A 589 91.99 20.16 86.55
CA VAL A 589 92.26 20.22 88.00
C VAL A 589 93.47 21.11 88.25
N TYR A 590 93.36 22.04 89.19
CA TYR A 590 94.37 23.01 89.56
C TYR A 590 94.73 22.91 91.04
N ALA A 591 96.02 22.86 91.33
CA ALA A 591 96.59 22.86 92.67
C ALA A 591 97.59 24.01 92.84
N PRO A 592 97.49 24.86 93.87
CA PRO A 592 98.46 25.92 94.12
C PRO A 592 99.81 25.36 94.61
N SER A 593 100.89 26.13 94.45
CA SER A 593 102.26 25.67 94.73
C SER A 593 102.80 26.03 96.12
N ALA A 594 102.11 26.89 96.88
CA ALA A 594 102.50 27.31 98.21
C ALA A 594 101.30 27.85 99.01
N PHE A 595 101.38 27.75 100.34
CA PHE A 595 100.43 28.37 101.27
C PHE A 595 101.12 28.68 102.62
N SER A 596 100.53 29.57 103.42
CA SER A 596 101.09 30.10 104.66
C SER A 596 100.12 29.96 105.83
N PRO A 597 100.14 28.85 106.59
CA PRO A 597 99.20 28.62 107.69
C PRO A 597 99.59 29.40 108.96
N ASN A 598 99.45 30.73 108.92
CA ASN A 598 99.81 31.64 110.02
C ASN A 598 98.58 32.22 110.75
N GLY A 599 97.37 31.95 110.25
CA GLY A 599 96.10 32.37 110.81
C GLY A 599 95.72 33.82 110.52
N ASP A 600 96.30 34.45 109.49
CA ASP A 600 96.00 35.83 109.09
C ASP A 600 94.77 35.97 108.16
N GLY A 601 94.20 34.84 107.72
CA GLY A 601 93.06 34.73 106.82
C GLY A 601 93.44 34.65 105.33
N PHE A 602 94.72 34.73 104.98
CA PHE A 602 95.20 34.76 103.59
C PHE A 602 96.09 33.54 103.29
N ASN A 603 95.64 32.70 102.34
CA ASN A 603 96.34 31.48 101.94
C ASN A 603 96.73 30.59 103.13
N ASP A 604 95.90 30.56 104.18
CA ASP A 604 96.11 29.72 105.35
C ASP A 604 95.88 28.23 105.07
N LEU A 605 95.20 27.93 103.96
CA LEU A 605 94.74 26.60 103.59
C LEU A 605 95.20 26.24 102.17
N PHE A 606 95.59 24.99 101.98
CA PHE A 606 95.83 24.41 100.67
C PHE A 606 94.52 23.89 100.08
N GLU A 607 94.01 24.59 99.06
CA GLU A 607 92.73 24.31 98.38
C GLU A 607 92.98 23.85 96.93
N ILE A 608 92.31 22.79 96.51
CA ILE A 608 92.33 22.29 95.12
C ILE A 608 91.05 22.75 94.42
N LYS A 609 91.17 23.20 93.16
CA LYS A 609 90.02 23.55 92.31
C LYS A 609 89.94 22.64 91.11
N GLY A 610 88.74 22.30 90.64
CA GLY A 610 88.56 21.53 89.42
C GLY A 610 87.14 21.55 88.88
N ILE A 611 86.98 21.27 87.59
CA ILE A 611 85.69 21.15 86.89
C ILE A 611 85.61 19.82 86.13
N GLY A 612 84.40 19.25 86.01
CA GLY A 612 84.17 18.04 85.21
C GLY A 612 84.75 16.74 85.79
N LEU A 613 84.79 16.62 87.12
CA LEU A 613 85.33 15.47 87.83
C LEU A 613 84.22 14.54 88.31
N LYS A 614 84.36 13.25 88.02
CA LYS A 614 83.50 12.16 88.51
C LYS A 614 84.02 11.54 89.82
N LYS A 615 85.34 11.48 90.01
CA LYS A 615 86.01 11.02 91.25
C LYS A 615 87.26 11.85 91.53
N PHE A 616 87.63 12.01 92.80
CA PHE A 616 88.78 12.78 93.26
C PHE A 616 89.42 12.13 94.50
N ASN A 617 90.74 12.19 94.60
CA ASN A 617 91.53 11.77 95.76
C ASN A 617 92.83 12.59 95.81
N LEU A 618 92.98 13.42 96.85
CA LEU A 618 94.18 14.19 97.17
C LEU A 618 94.97 13.48 98.27
N GLN A 619 96.27 13.31 98.08
CA GLN A 619 97.21 12.81 99.07
C GLN A 619 98.40 13.78 99.18
N ILE A 620 98.82 14.12 100.40
CA ILE A 620 99.98 14.96 100.68
C ILE A 620 100.97 14.17 101.52
N PHE A 621 102.23 14.20 101.12
CA PHE A 621 103.31 13.39 101.66
C PHE A 621 104.37 14.25 102.36
N SER A 622 104.88 13.74 103.48
CA SER A 622 106.06 14.27 104.17
C SER A 622 107.33 14.08 103.32
N ARG A 623 108.44 14.73 103.72
CA ARG A 623 109.75 14.54 103.07
C ARG A 623 110.28 13.10 103.09
N TRP A 624 109.67 12.22 103.90
CA TRP A 624 110.02 10.81 104.03
C TRP A 624 109.03 9.88 103.32
N GLY A 625 108.04 10.43 102.62
CA GLY A 625 107.03 9.68 101.86
C GLY A 625 105.83 9.21 102.68
N GLU A 626 105.66 9.68 103.92
CA GLU A 626 104.50 9.36 104.75
C GLU A 626 103.32 10.24 104.37
N ILE A 627 102.11 9.68 104.24
CA ILE A 627 100.89 10.47 104.03
C ILE A 627 100.60 11.25 105.31
N ILE A 628 100.54 12.58 105.18
CA ILE A 628 100.24 13.50 106.27
C ILE A 628 98.88 14.18 106.12
N PHE A 629 98.29 14.15 104.93
CA PHE A 629 96.91 14.56 104.66
C PHE A 629 96.37 13.75 103.48
N GLU A 630 95.12 13.31 103.58
CA GLU A 630 94.42 12.60 102.50
C GLU A 630 92.94 12.99 102.53
N SER A 631 92.36 13.24 101.35
CA SER A 631 90.92 13.45 101.20
C SER A 631 90.42 13.00 99.82
N ASP A 632 89.23 12.38 99.80
CA ASP A 632 88.48 12.05 98.58
C ASP A 632 87.47 13.14 98.18
N ASN A 633 87.42 14.25 98.93
CA ASN A 633 86.53 15.38 98.69
C ASN A 633 87.35 16.61 98.28
N ILE A 634 87.07 17.16 97.10
CA ILE A 634 87.82 18.31 96.56
C ILE A 634 87.67 19.58 97.40
N GLU A 635 86.57 19.69 98.15
CA GLU A 635 86.30 20.82 99.04
C GLU A 635 87.10 20.76 100.35
N ASP A 636 87.73 19.62 100.67
CA ASP A 636 88.55 19.51 101.88
C ASP A 636 89.90 20.19 101.67
N GLN A 637 90.32 20.98 102.65
CA GLN A 637 91.52 21.81 102.56
C GLN A 637 92.53 21.43 103.64
N TRP A 638 93.82 21.45 103.30
CA TRP A 638 94.88 21.14 104.26
C TRP A 638 95.38 22.41 104.94
N ASP A 639 95.31 22.46 106.28
CA ASP A 639 95.71 23.61 107.10
C ASP A 639 97.18 23.59 107.53
N GLY A 640 97.98 22.69 106.97
CA GLY A 640 99.40 22.55 107.29
C GLY A 640 99.66 21.88 108.63
N LYS A 641 98.68 21.20 109.24
CA LYS A 641 98.89 20.38 110.44
C LYS A 641 99.01 18.89 110.13
N TYR A 642 99.75 18.19 110.97
CA TYR A 642 99.79 16.73 111.05
C TYR A 642 99.76 16.30 112.52
N ASN A 643 98.83 15.41 112.89
CA ASN A 643 98.57 15.00 114.27
C ASN A 643 98.33 16.17 115.25
N GLY A 644 97.67 17.24 114.77
CA GLY A 644 97.31 18.42 115.55
C GLY A 644 98.41 19.49 115.68
N GLU A 645 99.63 19.20 115.23
CA GLU A 645 100.77 20.13 115.26
C GLU A 645 101.10 20.65 113.86
N TYR A 646 101.54 21.90 113.75
CA TYR A 646 101.96 22.45 112.46
C TYR A 646 103.20 21.73 111.94
N VAL A 647 103.15 21.33 110.67
CA VAL A 647 104.31 20.72 110.02
C VAL A 647 105.44 21.75 109.85
N PRO A 648 106.72 21.33 109.85
CA PRO A 648 107.83 22.26 109.66
C PRO A 648 107.74 22.99 108.31
N THR A 649 108.18 24.24 108.27
CA THR A 649 108.39 24.97 107.00
C THR A 649 109.24 24.13 106.04
N GLY A 650 108.78 23.96 104.81
CA GLY A 650 109.41 23.08 103.85
C GLY A 650 108.51 22.74 102.68
N THR A 651 109.04 21.93 101.77
CA THR A 651 108.33 21.45 100.58
C THR A 651 107.77 20.06 100.85
N TYR A 652 106.49 19.89 100.52
CA TYR A 652 105.72 18.66 100.61
C TYR A 652 105.30 18.24 99.21
N VAL A 653 105.09 16.95 98.99
CA VAL A 653 104.63 16.43 97.68
C VAL A 653 103.14 16.19 97.78
N TYR A 654 102.36 16.58 96.78
CA TYR A 654 100.97 16.16 96.65
C TYR A 654 100.80 15.27 95.42
N LYS A 655 99.82 14.38 95.51
CA LYS A 655 99.33 13.55 94.42
C LYS A 655 97.82 13.62 94.42
N ILE A 656 97.25 14.01 93.30
CA ILE A 656 95.80 14.06 93.07
C ILE A 656 95.48 13.02 92.02
N LYS A 657 94.66 12.04 92.35
CA LYS A 657 94.06 11.11 91.38
C LYS A 657 92.62 11.56 91.13
N TYR A 658 92.20 11.64 89.88
CA TYR A 658 90.83 11.99 89.55
C TYR A 658 90.34 11.26 88.31
N THR A 659 89.04 10.97 88.27
CA THR A 659 88.36 10.44 87.08
C THR A 659 87.52 11.56 86.50
N SER A 660 87.68 11.87 85.21
CA SER A 660 86.83 12.84 84.50
C SER A 660 85.40 12.32 84.31
N MET A 661 84.47 13.18 83.91
CA MET A 661 83.09 12.78 83.57
C MET A 661 83.00 11.79 82.40
N LEU A 662 84.04 11.69 81.56
CA LEU A 662 84.17 10.69 80.48
C LEU A 662 84.88 9.40 80.91
N ASP A 663 84.93 9.11 82.22
CA ASP A 663 85.52 7.87 82.77
C ASP A 663 87.04 7.69 82.50
N LYS A 664 87.76 8.75 82.12
CA LYS A 664 89.23 8.75 82.03
C LYS A 664 89.88 9.06 83.39
N ASP A 665 90.75 8.18 83.85
CA ASP A 665 91.56 8.36 85.07
C ASP A 665 92.84 9.18 84.79
N LYS A 666 93.04 10.27 85.52
CA LYS A 666 94.22 11.16 85.45
C LYS A 666 94.89 11.28 86.82
N VAL A 667 96.18 11.62 86.81
CA VAL A 667 96.98 11.84 88.02
C VAL A 667 97.75 13.15 87.86
N LEU A 668 97.62 14.04 88.85
CA LEU A 668 98.39 15.28 88.96
C LEU A 668 99.32 15.19 90.17
N GLU A 669 100.62 15.28 89.96
CA GLU A 669 101.64 15.28 91.01
C GLU A 669 102.36 16.61 91.02
N GLY A 670 102.71 17.09 92.21
CA GLY A 670 103.43 18.34 92.36
C GLY A 670 103.98 18.53 93.75
N THR A 671 104.58 19.69 93.98
CA THR A 671 105.10 20.08 95.28
C THR A 671 104.36 21.29 95.81
N ILE A 672 104.04 21.28 97.10
CA ILE A 672 103.58 22.45 97.81
C ILE A 672 104.57 22.90 98.87
N THR A 673 104.86 24.21 98.89
CA THR A 673 105.71 24.83 99.90
C THR A 673 104.85 25.38 101.05
N VAL A 674 105.08 24.90 102.27
CA VAL A 674 104.47 25.44 103.50
C VAL A 674 105.39 26.51 104.07
N LEU A 675 104.90 27.76 104.14
CA LEU A 675 105.63 28.92 104.66
C LEU A 675 105.07 29.30 106.04
N LYS A 676 105.93 29.53 107.05
CA LYS A 676 105.48 30.06 108.36
C LYS A 676 105.71 31.55 108.46
#